data_AF-A0A6G0WSQ8-F1
#
_entry.id   AF-A0A6G0WSQ8-F1
#
_cell.length_a   1.000
_cell.length_b   1.000
_cell.length_c   1.000
_cell.angle_alpha   90.00
_cell.angle_beta   90.00
_cell.angle_gamma   90.00
#
_symmetry.space_group_name_H-M   'P 1'
#
loop_
_entity.id
_entity.type
_entity.pdbx_description
1 polymer ?
#
loop_
_entity_poly.entity_id
_entity_poly.type
_entity_poly.pdbx_seq_one_letter_code
_entity_poly.pdbx_strand_id
1 'polypeptide(L)'
;MNGEETRDKSLQQAIHAEVRHVTGHIQARMNQEMHMHEVLIPNSKAEARCSVFLSDDWNVNPRLCIFMQSTKGVSPGLWGLPRIQTPQSASQMQAFSVALSAMSMIPYIKAAKDSGYAVLVMNPSTNRVLVKGHPAKILHSSTPEEHVMYVWNTYILRCTASQIHLISFDESGLLVNQFLSMIGEESYGRIGGIVYIDSPQAIRRNRRESSALQALIEARGIHFEPSTQPMFQLLGNNGRCTSISIGRVSTDNSSSILQSVQAPAFVFLQMIGNGIQEALQAIKATVPNKLVITVNRARLTGQPYNNPYAVVSCVGQKRETVGNHKKTMDPEWNQTFSFPVCDENATVVITVKDKAFPLSTTVGGVSLTMSDIGLNRSLRKWYSLRDDRMGNRGNGELELTVEWVHDTFVARTDSFLRQNKRVHSSSTSPSEDIRNQNNCYLCGCTFVLHRRRHCRMCLRAVCVSCSDRLFLPGFSEAKRVCTACCNLQISLHKQPSPSPPPPTFQTYSSNNHHHSPRAVKPRRPPPPMDQATLEEANRTFQKMVLREKAKDKDRPLSIEDFDLMKVVGRGAFGKVMLVRKKNGKNAGAIYAMKILKKAHIIQNDQVENTKAEQHILKEISHPYVVRLRYAFQNPEKLYLVMDYYPGGSMYYHLKKSKKFTEERTRLYMAQLLTAIMHLHSKDIAYRDLKLENILMDAQGHIALTDFGLSKEGQSIEGAIRASQAHGGMKTICGTAEYMAPELLRHQPYGKVVDWWSYGILMFEMLTGKTPFVDRNRRNMFKNIMNSDVVYPPYISPVAKALISKLLVRDPSRRLGSGTGGGRDIMADEFFRPIDWDALLRKEIQPVFVPEISSADDVSNVPAQFQNMAALDSPVSDGKNPNHFEDFSYQEESRMTRM
;
A
#
# COMPACT_ATOMS: atom_id res chain seq x y z
N MET A 1 -37.93 -34.94 1.09
CA MET A 1 -37.52 -34.29 -0.17
C MET A 1 -37.71 -32.77 -0.18
N ASN A 2 -38.73 -32.19 0.46
CA ASN A 2 -38.96 -30.73 0.44
C ASN A 2 -37.96 -29.85 1.22
N GLY A 3 -37.12 -30.41 2.09
CA GLY A 3 -36.21 -29.62 2.97
C GLY A 3 -34.86 -29.24 2.35
N GLU A 4 -34.31 -30.08 1.47
CA GLU A 4 -33.07 -29.78 0.74
C GLU A 4 -33.32 -28.75 -0.37
N GLU A 5 -34.45 -28.85 -1.07
CA GLU A 5 -34.82 -27.93 -2.14
C GLU A 5 -35.06 -26.48 -1.64
N THR A 6 -35.60 -26.31 -0.42
CA THR A 6 -35.74 -25.00 0.22
C THR A 6 -34.42 -24.40 0.68
N ARG A 7 -33.47 -25.23 1.15
CA ARG A 7 -32.14 -24.75 1.57
C ARG A 7 -31.32 -24.28 0.38
N ASP A 8 -31.36 -25.02 -0.73
CA ASP A 8 -30.62 -24.68 -1.95
C ASP A 8 -31.14 -23.38 -2.59
N LYS A 9 -32.46 -23.18 -2.59
CA LYS A 9 -33.09 -21.90 -3.02
C LYS A 9 -32.69 -20.72 -2.15
N SER A 10 -32.58 -20.89 -0.83
CA SER A 10 -32.17 -19.82 0.09
C SER A 10 -30.70 -19.40 -0.11
N LEU A 11 -29.83 -20.37 -0.41
CA LEU A 11 -28.40 -20.13 -0.63
C LEU A 11 -28.13 -19.44 -1.97
N GLN A 12 -28.82 -19.87 -3.03
CA GLN A 12 -28.81 -19.21 -4.35
C GLN A 12 -29.25 -17.74 -4.24
N GLN A 13 -30.30 -17.47 -3.45
CA GLN A 13 -30.75 -16.09 -3.20
C GLN A 13 -29.70 -15.26 -2.46
N ALA A 14 -29.00 -15.84 -1.47
CA ALA A 14 -27.92 -15.17 -0.76
C ALA A 14 -26.73 -14.84 -1.67
N ILE A 15 -26.32 -15.78 -2.55
CA ILE A 15 -25.27 -15.55 -3.56
C ILE A 15 -25.67 -14.39 -4.49
N HIS A 16 -26.90 -14.39 -5.02
CA HIS A 16 -27.39 -13.32 -5.89
C HIS A 16 -27.51 -11.97 -5.16
N ALA A 17 -27.83 -11.96 -3.86
CA ALA A 17 -27.83 -10.75 -3.07
C ALA A 17 -26.42 -10.20 -2.89
N GLU A 18 -25.44 -11.05 -2.59
CA GLU A 18 -24.04 -10.68 -2.40
C GLU A 18 -23.42 -10.13 -3.69
N VAL A 19 -23.64 -10.80 -4.83
CA VAL A 19 -23.18 -10.31 -6.14
C VAL A 19 -23.75 -8.92 -6.42
N ARG A 20 -25.07 -8.72 -6.22
CA ARG A 20 -25.69 -7.39 -6.40
C ARG A 20 -25.12 -6.34 -5.45
N HIS A 21 -24.85 -6.71 -4.20
CA HIS A 21 -24.27 -5.80 -3.21
C HIS A 21 -22.87 -5.33 -3.62
N VAL A 22 -21.98 -6.27 -3.96
CA VAL A 22 -20.61 -5.95 -4.40
C VAL A 22 -20.61 -5.18 -5.72
N THR A 23 -21.41 -5.59 -6.71
CA THR A 23 -21.54 -4.85 -7.98
C THR A 23 -22.06 -3.43 -7.75
N GLY A 24 -23.06 -3.24 -6.87
CA GLY A 24 -23.57 -1.91 -6.54
C GLY A 24 -22.52 -1.00 -5.92
N HIS A 25 -21.68 -1.54 -5.02
CA HIS A 25 -20.55 -0.78 -4.46
C HIS A 25 -19.52 -0.39 -5.53
N ILE A 26 -19.21 -1.30 -6.45
CA ILE A 26 -18.31 -1.02 -7.58
C ILE A 26 -18.87 0.08 -8.48
N GLN A 27 -20.16 0.01 -8.82
CA GLN A 27 -20.82 1.01 -9.66
C GLN A 27 -20.90 2.38 -8.98
N ALA A 28 -21.12 2.43 -7.66
CA ALA A 28 -21.06 3.69 -6.90
C ALA A 28 -19.67 4.34 -7.01
N ARG A 29 -18.59 3.54 -6.94
CA ARG A 29 -17.22 4.04 -7.15
C ARG A 29 -16.95 4.43 -8.59
N MET A 30 -17.48 3.70 -9.58
CA MET A 30 -17.45 4.10 -11.00
C MET A 30 -18.03 5.50 -11.21
N ASN A 31 -19.16 5.80 -10.58
CA ASN A 31 -19.78 7.12 -10.64
C ASN A 31 -18.95 8.17 -9.87
N GLN A 32 -18.68 7.95 -8.58
CA GLN A 32 -18.11 8.97 -7.69
C GLN A 32 -16.62 9.24 -7.92
N GLU A 33 -15.82 8.21 -8.21
CA GLU A 33 -14.35 8.34 -8.33
C GLU A 33 -13.89 8.50 -9.77
N MET A 34 -14.67 8.00 -10.74
CA MET A 34 -14.26 7.92 -12.15
C MET A 34 -15.21 8.66 -13.09
N HIS A 35 -16.23 9.35 -12.57
CA HIS A 35 -17.18 10.13 -13.37
C HIS A 35 -17.82 9.31 -14.50
N MET A 36 -18.26 8.10 -14.16
CA MET A 36 -19.01 7.21 -15.06
C MET A 36 -20.50 7.34 -14.79
N HIS A 37 -21.27 7.64 -15.82
CA HIS A 37 -22.72 7.77 -15.73
C HIS A 37 -23.42 6.51 -16.19
N GLU A 38 -24.42 6.09 -15.40
CA GLU A 38 -25.30 4.99 -15.77
C GLU A 38 -26.35 5.44 -16.78
N VAL A 39 -26.49 4.67 -17.85
CA VAL A 39 -27.54 4.81 -18.85
C VAL A 39 -28.36 3.53 -18.88
N LEU A 40 -29.68 3.68 -18.83
CA LEU A 40 -30.62 2.56 -18.78
C LEU A 40 -31.19 2.27 -20.17
N ILE A 41 -31.12 1.01 -20.59
CA ILE A 41 -31.68 0.51 -21.84
C ILE A 41 -33.00 -0.23 -21.55
N PRO A 42 -34.12 0.11 -22.22
CA PRO A 42 -34.24 1.14 -23.27
C PRO A 42 -34.30 2.57 -22.74
N ASN A 43 -34.80 2.78 -21.51
CA ASN A 43 -34.83 4.06 -20.81
C ASN A 43 -35.14 3.88 -19.32
N SER A 44 -35.08 4.97 -18.55
CA SER A 44 -35.31 4.99 -17.10
C SER A 44 -36.76 4.75 -16.65
N LYS A 45 -37.74 4.78 -17.57
CA LYS A 45 -39.16 4.52 -17.25
C LYS A 45 -39.57 3.07 -17.47
N ALA A 46 -38.76 2.27 -18.19
CA ALA A 46 -39.07 0.87 -18.45
C ALA A 46 -38.97 0.02 -17.18
N GLU A 47 -39.96 -0.86 -16.95
CA GLU A 47 -39.92 -1.86 -15.87
C GLU A 47 -38.83 -2.93 -16.14
N ALA A 48 -38.66 -3.35 -17.40
CA ALA A 48 -37.61 -4.25 -17.84
C ALA A 48 -36.44 -3.46 -18.47
N ARG A 49 -35.31 -3.36 -17.76
CA ARG A 49 -34.16 -2.55 -18.18
C ARG A 49 -32.81 -3.11 -17.74
N CYS A 50 -31.75 -2.74 -18.45
CA CYS A 50 -30.36 -3.02 -18.08
C CYS A 50 -29.50 -1.75 -18.16
N SER A 51 -28.29 -1.82 -17.61
CA SER A 51 -27.40 -0.68 -17.45
C SER A 51 -26.21 -0.74 -18.40
N VAL A 52 -25.76 0.42 -18.86
CA VAL A 52 -24.48 0.68 -19.54
C VAL A 52 -23.84 1.88 -18.87
N PHE A 53 -22.51 1.90 -18.73
CA PHE A 53 -21.81 3.02 -18.10
C PHE A 53 -20.90 3.73 -19.10
N LEU A 54 -20.94 5.06 -19.11
CA LEU A 54 -20.19 5.93 -20.01
C LEU A 54 -19.42 6.99 -19.21
N SER A 55 -18.17 7.30 -19.57
CA SER A 55 -17.45 8.45 -19.00
C SER A 55 -17.98 9.77 -19.57
N ASP A 56 -17.88 10.88 -18.83
CA ASP A 56 -18.34 12.22 -19.29
C ASP A 56 -17.93 12.60 -20.72
N ASP A 57 -16.73 12.21 -21.13
CA ASP A 57 -16.08 12.57 -22.39
C ASP A 57 -16.30 11.56 -23.53
N TRP A 58 -17.17 10.55 -23.34
CA TRP A 58 -17.37 9.44 -24.26
C TRP A 58 -17.68 9.84 -25.71
N ASN A 59 -18.35 10.97 -25.91
CA ASN A 59 -18.81 11.42 -27.22
C ASN A 59 -17.78 12.31 -27.96
N VAL A 60 -16.85 12.94 -27.23
CA VAL A 60 -15.90 13.94 -27.77
C VAL A 60 -14.45 13.45 -27.78
N ASN A 61 -14.09 12.46 -26.97
CA ASN A 61 -12.73 11.96 -26.88
C ASN A 61 -12.35 11.12 -28.13
N PRO A 62 -11.20 11.38 -28.79
CA PRO A 62 -10.77 10.61 -29.96
C PRO A 62 -10.41 9.15 -29.66
N ARG A 63 -10.21 8.79 -28.38
CA ARG A 63 -9.83 7.45 -27.93
C ARG A 63 -10.87 6.89 -26.97
N LEU A 64 -11.49 5.77 -27.33
CA LEU A 64 -12.52 5.11 -26.52
C LEU A 64 -12.07 3.70 -26.15
N CYS A 65 -12.15 3.34 -24.87
CA CYS A 65 -11.89 1.99 -24.38
C CYS A 65 -13.20 1.33 -23.93
N ILE A 66 -13.53 0.19 -24.54
CA ILE A 66 -14.76 -0.56 -24.29
C ILE A 66 -14.42 -1.82 -23.49
N PHE A 67 -15.10 -1.97 -22.35
CA PHE A 67 -15.05 -3.15 -21.49
C PHE A 67 -16.33 -3.97 -21.67
N MET A 68 -16.18 -5.24 -22.08
CA MET A 68 -17.31 -6.16 -22.25
C MET A 68 -17.30 -7.25 -21.18
N GLN A 69 -18.46 -7.45 -20.56
CA GLN A 69 -18.72 -8.55 -19.62
C GLN A 69 -19.68 -9.57 -20.27
N SER A 70 -19.57 -10.86 -19.93
CA SER A 70 -20.44 -11.93 -20.46
C SER A 70 -21.31 -12.63 -19.40
N THR A 71 -21.35 -12.12 -18.17
CA THR A 71 -22.02 -12.79 -17.06
C THR A 71 -23.52 -12.56 -17.07
N LYS A 72 -24.31 -13.61 -17.25
CA LYS A 72 -25.78 -13.53 -17.21
C LYS A 72 -26.27 -13.04 -15.84
N GLY A 73 -27.21 -12.08 -15.85
CA GLY A 73 -27.88 -11.61 -14.64
C GLY A 73 -27.05 -10.70 -13.72
N VAL A 74 -25.85 -10.31 -14.12
CA VAL A 74 -24.97 -9.41 -13.35
C VAL A 74 -24.88 -8.07 -14.06
N SER A 75 -25.02 -6.96 -13.35
CA SER A 75 -24.88 -5.63 -13.95
C SER A 75 -23.40 -5.30 -14.25
N PRO A 76 -23.10 -4.37 -15.17
CA PRO A 76 -21.72 -4.06 -15.55
C PRO A 76 -20.85 -3.59 -14.37
N GLY A 77 -19.57 -3.95 -14.38
CA GLY A 77 -18.56 -3.50 -13.40
C GLY A 77 -17.66 -4.61 -12.85
N LEU A 78 -18.03 -5.87 -13.07
CA LEU A 78 -17.21 -7.05 -12.76
C LEU A 78 -16.75 -7.72 -14.05
N TRP A 79 -15.52 -8.23 -14.08
CA TRP A 79 -15.05 -9.04 -15.21
C TRP A 79 -15.80 -10.37 -15.36
N GLY A 80 -16.23 -10.94 -14.23
CA GLY A 80 -16.94 -12.22 -14.17
C GLY A 80 -17.18 -12.65 -12.73
N LEU A 81 -17.80 -13.82 -12.56
CA LEU A 81 -17.86 -14.47 -11.25
C LEU A 81 -16.55 -15.23 -11.00
N PRO A 82 -16.05 -15.28 -9.75
CA PRO A 82 -14.84 -16.01 -9.44
C PRO A 82 -15.04 -17.52 -9.65
N ARG A 83 -14.03 -18.23 -10.17
CA ARG A 83 -14.04 -19.68 -10.46
C ARG A 83 -14.01 -20.58 -9.20
N ILE A 84 -14.32 -20.04 -8.02
CA ILE A 84 -14.33 -20.77 -6.76
C ILE A 84 -15.62 -21.58 -6.60
N GLN A 85 -15.55 -22.67 -5.80
CA GLN A 85 -16.74 -23.47 -5.50
C GLN A 85 -17.84 -22.63 -4.86
N THR A 86 -19.09 -22.89 -5.26
CA THR A 86 -20.27 -22.22 -4.70
C THR A 86 -20.27 -22.34 -3.18
N PRO A 87 -20.36 -21.22 -2.45
CA PRO A 87 -20.28 -21.22 -1.01
C PRO A 87 -21.47 -21.98 -0.41
N GLN A 88 -21.19 -23.00 0.39
CA GLN A 88 -22.18 -23.83 1.12
C GLN A 88 -22.28 -23.44 2.60
N SER A 89 -21.49 -22.48 3.06
CA SER A 89 -21.48 -21.98 4.44
C SER A 89 -21.27 -20.47 4.50
N ALA A 90 -21.64 -19.84 5.61
CA ALA A 90 -21.43 -18.42 5.84
C ALA A 90 -19.94 -18.00 5.79
N SER A 91 -19.02 -18.88 6.21
CA SER A 91 -17.58 -18.60 6.10
C SER A 91 -17.08 -18.64 4.65
N GLN A 92 -17.65 -19.52 3.82
CA GLN A 92 -17.36 -19.53 2.38
C GLN A 92 -17.98 -18.33 1.67
N MET A 93 -19.12 -17.81 2.17
CA MET A 93 -19.74 -16.58 1.65
C MET A 93 -18.82 -15.36 1.77
N GLN A 94 -18.12 -15.21 2.91
CA GLN A 94 -17.15 -14.13 3.08
C GLN A 94 -15.97 -14.24 2.09
N ALA A 95 -15.43 -15.45 1.91
CA ALA A 95 -14.36 -15.69 0.93
C ALA A 95 -14.84 -15.41 -0.50
N PHE A 96 -16.10 -15.75 -0.81
CA PHE A 96 -16.75 -15.45 -2.07
C PHE A 96 -16.89 -13.94 -2.31
N SER A 97 -17.27 -13.16 -1.30
CA SER A 97 -17.35 -11.69 -1.37
C SER A 97 -15.99 -11.03 -1.64
N VAL A 98 -14.94 -11.50 -0.98
CA VAL A 98 -13.56 -11.03 -1.23
C VAL A 98 -13.11 -11.36 -2.65
N ALA A 99 -13.37 -12.59 -3.12
CA ALA A 99 -13.05 -13.01 -4.47
C ALA A 99 -13.83 -12.22 -5.53
N LEU A 100 -15.12 -11.93 -5.29
CA LEU A 100 -15.94 -11.06 -6.14
C LEU A 100 -15.36 -9.65 -6.25
N SER A 101 -14.96 -9.06 -5.12
CA SER A 101 -14.36 -7.72 -5.09
C SER A 101 -13.05 -7.67 -5.88
N ALA A 102 -12.27 -8.76 -5.89
CA ALA A 102 -11.06 -8.90 -6.67
C ALA A 102 -11.31 -9.02 -8.19
N MET A 103 -12.54 -9.29 -8.62
CA MET A 103 -12.96 -9.30 -10.03
C MET A 103 -13.43 -7.93 -10.54
N SER A 104 -13.23 -6.85 -9.77
CA SER A 104 -13.63 -5.49 -10.14
C SER A 104 -12.92 -4.96 -11.39
N MET A 105 -13.66 -4.27 -12.26
CA MET A 105 -13.10 -3.56 -13.42
C MET A 105 -12.46 -2.20 -13.05
N ILE A 106 -12.64 -1.70 -11.82
CA ILE A 106 -12.13 -0.38 -11.37
C ILE A 106 -10.64 -0.15 -11.70
N PRO A 107 -9.72 -1.09 -11.43
CA PRO A 107 -8.30 -0.86 -11.72
C PRO A 107 -8.03 -0.60 -13.21
N TYR A 108 -8.77 -1.28 -14.09
CA TYR A 108 -8.65 -1.13 -15.54
C TYR A 108 -9.33 0.14 -16.05
N ILE A 109 -10.52 0.49 -15.54
CA ILE A 109 -11.19 1.75 -15.88
C ILE A 109 -10.30 2.93 -15.50
N LYS A 110 -9.69 2.89 -14.31
CA LYS A 110 -8.76 3.91 -13.86
C LYS A 110 -7.53 4.00 -14.77
N ALA A 111 -6.91 2.88 -15.10
CA ALA A 111 -5.75 2.85 -15.99
C ALA A 111 -6.08 3.37 -17.41
N ALA A 112 -7.30 3.11 -17.91
CA ALA A 112 -7.79 3.68 -19.15
C ALA A 112 -7.90 5.22 -19.06
N LYS A 113 -8.56 5.75 -18.02
CA LYS A 113 -8.68 7.20 -17.82
C LYS A 113 -7.31 7.88 -17.62
N ASP A 114 -6.42 7.29 -16.83
CA ASP A 114 -5.05 7.78 -16.61
C ASP A 114 -4.23 7.77 -17.92
N SER A 115 -4.57 6.88 -18.86
CA SER A 115 -3.99 6.80 -20.20
C SER A 115 -4.70 7.68 -21.26
N GLY A 116 -5.66 8.51 -20.83
CA GLY A 116 -6.37 9.47 -21.68
C GLY A 116 -7.52 8.88 -22.52
N TYR A 117 -8.02 7.70 -22.19
CA TYR A 117 -9.19 7.11 -22.87
C TYR A 117 -10.49 7.56 -22.22
N ALA A 118 -11.49 7.87 -23.06
CA ALA A 118 -12.88 7.75 -22.63
C ALA A 118 -13.24 6.27 -22.42
N VAL A 119 -14.25 5.99 -21.61
CA VAL A 119 -14.58 4.62 -21.18
C VAL A 119 -16.05 4.31 -21.41
N LEU A 120 -16.32 3.10 -21.92
CA LEU A 120 -17.65 2.49 -21.98
C LEU A 120 -17.60 1.10 -21.34
N VAL A 121 -18.53 0.80 -20.44
CA VAL A 121 -18.65 -0.52 -19.79
C VAL A 121 -20.05 -1.07 -20.04
N MET A 122 -20.13 -2.26 -20.63
CA MET A 122 -21.41 -2.94 -20.91
C MET A 122 -21.36 -4.43 -20.58
N ASN A 123 -22.54 -4.99 -20.30
CA ASN A 123 -22.71 -6.44 -20.19
C ASN A 123 -23.82 -6.89 -21.16
N PRO A 124 -23.46 -7.32 -22.38
CA PRO A 124 -24.42 -7.78 -23.36
C PRO A 124 -25.24 -8.99 -22.93
N SER A 125 -24.84 -9.70 -21.88
CA SER A 125 -25.57 -10.87 -21.35
C SER A 125 -26.70 -10.52 -20.37
N THR A 126 -26.99 -9.22 -20.16
CA THR A 126 -28.14 -8.75 -19.37
C THR A 126 -29.39 -8.58 -20.22
N ASN A 127 -29.98 -9.71 -20.64
CA ASN A 127 -31.08 -9.69 -21.61
C ASN A 127 -32.48 -9.90 -21.03
N ARG A 128 -32.55 -10.35 -19.78
CA ARG A 128 -33.80 -10.65 -19.07
C ARG A 128 -33.72 -10.17 -17.63
N VAL A 129 -34.84 -9.69 -17.11
CA VAL A 129 -35.01 -9.29 -15.70
C VAL A 129 -36.35 -9.78 -15.16
N LEU A 130 -36.46 -9.91 -13.84
CA LEU A 130 -37.73 -10.27 -13.19
C LEU A 130 -38.58 -9.01 -12.98
N VAL A 131 -39.74 -8.97 -13.63
CA VAL A 131 -40.75 -7.92 -13.47
C VAL A 131 -41.98 -8.55 -12.83
N LYS A 132 -42.36 -8.09 -11.63
CA LYS A 132 -43.51 -8.62 -10.87
C LYS A 132 -43.46 -10.16 -10.75
N GLY A 133 -42.27 -10.71 -10.52
CA GLY A 133 -42.03 -12.16 -10.38
C GLY A 133 -41.90 -12.94 -11.69
N HIS A 134 -42.09 -12.32 -12.86
CA HIS A 134 -42.04 -12.98 -14.16
C HIS A 134 -40.81 -12.55 -14.97
N PRO A 135 -40.11 -13.47 -15.66
CA PRO A 135 -38.98 -13.11 -16.51
C PRO A 135 -39.43 -12.37 -17.76
N ALA A 136 -39.05 -11.10 -17.86
CA ALA A 136 -39.31 -10.24 -19.02
C ALA A 136 -38.04 -10.06 -19.86
N LYS A 137 -38.18 -10.05 -21.19
CA LYS A 137 -37.10 -9.63 -22.11
C LYS A 137 -36.95 -8.11 -22.05
N ILE A 138 -35.71 -7.63 -22.17
CA ILE A 138 -35.41 -6.20 -22.17
C ILE A 138 -35.41 -5.70 -23.61
N LEU A 139 -36.22 -4.67 -23.90
CA LEU A 139 -36.28 -4.06 -25.23
C LEU A 139 -34.90 -3.50 -25.64
N HIS A 140 -34.49 -3.73 -26.89
CA HIS A 140 -33.16 -3.40 -27.44
C HIS A 140 -31.98 -4.14 -26.80
N SER A 141 -32.27 -5.14 -25.98
CA SER A 141 -31.27 -5.97 -25.32
C SER A 141 -31.83 -7.38 -25.13
N SER A 142 -32.71 -7.86 -26.02
CA SER A 142 -33.36 -9.18 -25.84
C SER A 142 -32.39 -10.34 -26.08
N THR A 143 -31.31 -10.07 -26.82
CA THR A 143 -30.17 -10.94 -27.03
C THR A 143 -28.86 -10.14 -26.89
N PRO A 144 -27.71 -10.79 -26.64
CA PRO A 144 -26.42 -10.09 -26.62
C PRO A 144 -26.12 -9.31 -27.90
N GLU A 145 -26.55 -9.83 -29.04
CA GLU A 145 -26.38 -9.21 -30.34
C GLU A 145 -27.18 -7.91 -30.46
N GLU A 146 -28.46 -7.96 -30.09
CA GLU A 146 -29.31 -6.76 -30.03
C GLU A 146 -28.72 -5.71 -29.10
N HIS A 147 -28.22 -6.12 -27.92
CA HIS A 147 -27.64 -5.20 -26.94
C HIS A 147 -26.43 -4.46 -27.52
N VAL A 148 -25.46 -5.19 -28.07
CA VAL A 148 -24.24 -4.54 -28.57
C VAL A 148 -24.55 -3.67 -29.78
N MET A 149 -25.43 -4.12 -30.68
CA MET A 149 -25.81 -3.31 -31.85
C MET A 149 -26.59 -2.06 -31.46
N TYR A 150 -27.44 -2.13 -30.44
CA TYR A 150 -28.11 -0.95 -29.92
C TYR A 150 -27.10 0.04 -29.33
N VAL A 151 -26.16 -0.43 -28.50
CA VAL A 151 -25.12 0.42 -27.90
C VAL A 151 -24.24 1.04 -28.99
N TRP A 152 -23.87 0.26 -30.00
CA TRP A 152 -23.09 0.72 -31.15
C TRP A 152 -23.83 1.82 -31.91
N ASN A 153 -25.03 1.56 -32.39
CA ASN A 153 -25.78 2.50 -33.23
C ASN A 153 -26.18 3.78 -32.48
N THR A 154 -26.44 3.68 -31.17
CA THR A 154 -26.93 4.79 -30.36
C THR A 154 -25.80 5.66 -29.83
N TYR A 155 -24.72 5.05 -29.31
CA TYR A 155 -23.65 5.76 -28.63
C TYR A 155 -22.36 5.76 -29.47
N ILE A 156 -21.83 4.59 -29.83
CA ILE A 156 -20.46 4.51 -30.38
C ILE A 156 -20.37 5.06 -31.80
N LEU A 157 -21.34 4.76 -32.67
CA LEU A 157 -21.35 5.20 -34.05
C LEU A 157 -21.33 6.73 -34.17
N ARG A 158 -21.94 7.42 -33.20
CA ARG A 158 -22.11 8.88 -33.18
C ARG A 158 -21.00 9.64 -32.44
N CYS A 159 -20.08 8.96 -31.76
CA CYS A 159 -18.96 9.63 -31.08
C CYS A 159 -17.82 9.97 -32.06
N THR A 160 -16.95 10.89 -31.65
CA THR A 160 -15.78 11.34 -32.43
C THR A 160 -14.61 10.36 -32.41
N ALA A 161 -14.69 9.27 -31.63
CA ALA A 161 -13.58 8.37 -31.39
C ALA A 161 -13.09 7.71 -32.69
N SER A 162 -11.84 7.97 -33.07
CA SER A 162 -11.16 7.35 -34.21
C SER A 162 -10.29 6.16 -33.79
N GLN A 163 -10.07 5.97 -32.49
CA GLN A 163 -9.33 4.85 -31.91
C GLN A 163 -10.15 4.18 -30.81
N ILE A 164 -10.88 3.14 -31.20
CA ILE A 164 -11.74 2.33 -30.33
C ILE A 164 -10.98 1.06 -29.96
N HIS A 165 -10.78 0.86 -28.66
CA HIS A 165 -10.08 -0.29 -28.12
C HIS A 165 -11.04 -1.17 -27.32
N LEU A 166 -10.82 -2.48 -27.38
CA LEU A 166 -11.70 -3.48 -26.77
C LEU A 166 -10.88 -4.31 -25.79
N ILE A 167 -11.34 -4.43 -24.54
CA ILE A 167 -10.75 -5.34 -23.55
C ILE A 167 -11.81 -6.34 -23.09
N SER A 168 -11.44 -7.62 -23.14
CA SER A 168 -12.28 -8.75 -22.78
C SER A 168 -11.55 -9.72 -21.86
N PHE A 169 -12.31 -10.40 -21.01
CA PHE A 169 -11.85 -11.46 -20.13
C PHE A 169 -12.73 -12.71 -20.29
N ASP A 170 -12.11 -13.89 -20.31
CA ASP A 170 -12.83 -15.17 -20.34
C ASP A 170 -13.76 -15.27 -21.56
N GLU A 171 -14.98 -15.77 -21.40
CA GLU A 171 -15.99 -15.95 -22.47
C GLU A 171 -16.44 -14.64 -23.15
N SER A 172 -16.14 -13.46 -22.59
CA SER A 172 -16.49 -12.18 -23.24
C SER A 172 -15.71 -11.92 -24.53
N GLY A 173 -14.59 -12.61 -24.75
CA GLY A 173 -13.84 -12.52 -26.00
C GLY A 173 -14.63 -13.01 -27.21
N LEU A 174 -15.52 -14.01 -27.04
CA LEU A 174 -16.41 -14.46 -28.12
C LEU A 174 -17.44 -13.40 -28.49
N LEU A 175 -17.99 -12.71 -27.49
CA LEU A 175 -18.93 -11.59 -27.71
C LEU A 175 -18.25 -10.44 -28.43
N VAL A 176 -16.97 -10.16 -28.15
CA VAL A 176 -16.18 -9.18 -28.90
C VAL A 176 -16.06 -9.57 -30.38
N ASN A 177 -15.72 -10.82 -30.69
CA ASN A 177 -15.62 -11.26 -32.08
C ASN A 177 -16.96 -11.19 -32.81
N GLN A 178 -18.03 -11.59 -32.13
CA GLN A 178 -19.39 -11.54 -32.66
C GLN A 178 -19.82 -10.08 -32.91
N PHE A 179 -19.57 -9.18 -31.96
CA PHE A 179 -19.77 -7.75 -32.13
C PHE A 179 -19.03 -7.22 -33.35
N LEU A 180 -17.74 -7.51 -33.47
CA LEU A 180 -16.95 -7.05 -34.59
C LEU A 180 -17.47 -7.62 -35.92
N SER A 181 -18.00 -8.84 -35.96
CA SER A 181 -18.62 -9.40 -37.17
C SER A 181 -19.94 -8.71 -37.58
N MET A 182 -20.56 -7.95 -36.67
CA MET A 182 -21.83 -7.26 -36.91
C MET A 182 -21.68 -5.77 -37.24
N ILE A 183 -20.61 -5.12 -36.78
CA ILE A 183 -20.28 -3.76 -37.21
C ILE A 183 -19.64 -3.88 -38.60
N GLY A 184 -20.23 -3.27 -39.63
CA GLY A 184 -19.75 -3.41 -41.01
C GLY A 184 -18.26 -3.10 -41.17
N GLU A 185 -17.63 -3.66 -42.20
CA GLU A 185 -16.17 -3.57 -42.42
C GLU A 185 -15.67 -2.13 -42.52
N GLU A 186 -16.52 -1.19 -42.95
CA GLU A 186 -16.25 0.25 -42.96
C GLU A 186 -15.91 0.82 -41.57
N SER A 187 -16.37 0.16 -40.50
CA SER A 187 -16.11 0.55 -39.13
C SER A 187 -14.77 0.05 -38.59
N TYR A 188 -14.12 -0.92 -39.25
CA TYR A 188 -12.87 -1.52 -38.78
C TYR A 188 -11.72 -0.51 -38.71
N GLY A 189 -11.76 0.53 -39.55
CA GLY A 189 -10.77 1.62 -39.50
C GLY A 189 -10.75 2.39 -38.17
N ARG A 190 -11.83 2.34 -37.39
CA ARG A 190 -11.91 2.95 -36.05
C ARG A 190 -11.37 2.03 -34.95
N ILE A 191 -11.15 0.74 -35.21
CA ILE A 191 -10.71 -0.22 -34.20
C ILE A 191 -9.17 -0.14 -34.05
N GLY A 192 -8.71 0.41 -32.92
CA GLY A 192 -7.30 0.65 -32.65
C GLY A 192 -6.56 -0.55 -32.07
N GLY A 193 -7.21 -1.37 -31.23
CA GLY A 193 -6.58 -2.51 -30.58
C GLY A 193 -7.55 -3.39 -29.79
N ILE A 194 -7.27 -4.69 -29.74
CA ILE A 194 -8.14 -5.69 -29.10
C ILE A 194 -7.30 -6.51 -28.12
N VAL A 195 -7.73 -6.56 -26.85
CA VAL A 195 -7.08 -7.32 -25.78
C VAL A 195 -7.99 -8.43 -25.31
N TYR A 196 -7.50 -9.66 -25.40
CA TYR A 196 -8.12 -10.86 -24.88
C TYR A 196 -7.35 -11.34 -23.65
N ILE A 197 -8.04 -11.57 -22.53
CA ILE A 197 -7.44 -12.01 -21.27
C ILE A 197 -8.05 -13.36 -20.88
N ASP A 198 -7.25 -14.42 -20.88
CA ASP A 198 -7.70 -15.80 -20.60
C ASP A 198 -8.94 -16.19 -21.44
N SER A 199 -8.93 -15.88 -22.75
CA SER A 199 -10.06 -16.09 -23.67
C SER A 199 -9.72 -17.11 -24.77
N PRO A 200 -9.36 -18.37 -24.45
CA PRO A 200 -8.84 -19.32 -25.43
C PRO A 200 -9.83 -19.65 -26.55
N GLN A 201 -11.15 -19.60 -26.28
CA GLN A 201 -12.17 -19.86 -27.29
C GLN A 201 -12.26 -18.74 -28.34
N ALA A 202 -11.99 -17.49 -27.97
CA ALA A 202 -12.06 -16.35 -28.88
C ALA A 202 -10.94 -16.35 -29.94
N ILE A 203 -9.84 -17.08 -29.68
CA ILE A 203 -8.65 -17.08 -30.54
C ILE A 203 -8.58 -18.31 -31.46
N ARG A 204 -9.47 -19.29 -31.24
CA ARG A 204 -9.60 -20.45 -32.12
C ARG A 204 -10.09 -20.00 -33.50
N ARG A 205 -9.47 -20.51 -34.56
CA ARG A 205 -9.88 -20.23 -35.94
C ARG A 205 -11.32 -20.70 -36.18
N ASN A 206 -12.17 -19.81 -36.66
CA ASN A 206 -13.55 -20.12 -37.06
C ASN A 206 -13.71 -19.91 -38.57
N ARG A 207 -13.99 -21.00 -39.30
CA ARG A 207 -14.09 -21.02 -40.77
C ARG A 207 -15.28 -20.22 -41.34
N ARG A 208 -16.21 -19.77 -40.49
CA ARG A 208 -17.38 -18.99 -40.90
C ARG A 208 -17.17 -17.47 -40.82
N GLU A 209 -16.04 -17.00 -40.31
CA GLU A 209 -15.74 -15.57 -40.17
C GLU A 209 -15.19 -14.97 -41.47
N SER A 210 -15.46 -13.68 -41.71
CA SER A 210 -14.94 -12.97 -42.88
C SER A 210 -13.41 -12.83 -42.82
N SER A 211 -12.76 -12.84 -43.99
CA SER A 211 -11.32 -12.62 -44.11
C SER A 211 -10.89 -11.25 -43.56
N ALA A 212 -11.71 -10.21 -43.73
CA ALA A 212 -11.45 -8.88 -43.20
C ALA A 212 -11.40 -8.87 -41.67
N LEU A 213 -12.35 -9.53 -41.01
CA LEU A 213 -12.34 -9.65 -39.56
C LEU A 213 -11.12 -10.46 -39.08
N GLN A 214 -10.70 -11.48 -39.84
CA GLN A 214 -9.50 -12.24 -39.52
C GLN A 214 -8.25 -11.37 -39.55
N ALA A 215 -8.07 -10.59 -40.62
CA ALA A 215 -6.98 -9.65 -40.76
C ALA A 215 -6.97 -8.58 -39.66
N LEU A 216 -8.13 -8.06 -39.25
CA LEU A 216 -8.23 -7.09 -38.16
C LEU A 216 -7.68 -7.65 -36.84
N ILE A 217 -8.10 -8.85 -36.45
CA ILE A 217 -7.69 -9.47 -35.19
C ILE A 217 -6.21 -9.87 -35.24
N GLU A 218 -5.72 -10.36 -36.37
CA GLU A 218 -4.31 -10.67 -36.57
C GLU A 218 -3.41 -9.42 -36.43
N ALA A 219 -3.86 -8.28 -36.98
CA ALA A 219 -3.08 -7.05 -36.98
C ALA A 219 -3.17 -6.23 -35.67
N ARG A 220 -4.32 -6.28 -34.98
CA ARG A 220 -4.62 -5.40 -33.83
C ARG A 220 -4.92 -6.13 -32.53
N GLY A 221 -4.90 -7.46 -32.53
CA GLY A 221 -5.22 -8.29 -31.37
C GLY A 221 -4.00 -8.76 -30.58
N ILE A 222 -4.14 -8.86 -29.26
CA ILE A 222 -3.24 -9.62 -28.38
C ILE A 222 -4.04 -10.50 -27.40
N HIS A 223 -3.52 -11.69 -27.13
CA HIS A 223 -4.09 -12.61 -26.16
C HIS A 223 -3.10 -12.90 -25.03
N PHE A 224 -3.48 -12.59 -23.79
CA PHE A 224 -2.73 -12.91 -22.60
C PHE A 224 -3.31 -14.19 -21.98
N GLU A 225 -2.50 -15.24 -21.86
CA GLU A 225 -2.94 -16.52 -21.30
C GLU A 225 -1.99 -17.12 -20.25
N PRO A 226 -2.51 -17.76 -19.19
CA PRO A 226 -1.71 -18.54 -18.26
C PRO A 226 -1.00 -19.69 -18.99
N SER A 227 0.30 -19.84 -18.76
CA SER A 227 1.08 -20.89 -19.41
C SER A 227 2.25 -21.34 -18.56
N THR A 228 2.80 -22.51 -18.89
CA THR A 228 4.04 -22.99 -18.27
C THR A 228 5.27 -22.24 -18.78
N GLN A 229 5.14 -21.46 -19.85
CA GLN A 229 6.20 -20.63 -20.41
C GLN A 229 6.45 -19.37 -19.56
N PRO A 230 7.68 -18.82 -19.55
CA PRO A 230 8.00 -17.50 -19.00
C PRO A 230 6.99 -16.40 -19.33
N MET A 231 6.80 -15.47 -18.40
CA MET A 231 5.93 -14.30 -18.59
C MET A 231 6.40 -13.48 -19.79
N PHE A 232 5.44 -13.00 -20.57
CA PHE A 232 5.61 -12.27 -21.83
C PHE A 232 6.40 -12.99 -22.92
N GLN A 233 6.57 -14.31 -22.80
CA GLN A 233 7.03 -15.12 -23.91
C GLN A 233 5.90 -15.31 -24.91
N LEU A 234 6.22 -15.17 -26.19
CA LEU A 234 5.33 -15.51 -27.29
C LEU A 234 5.02 -17.01 -27.22
N LEU A 235 3.73 -17.31 -27.21
CA LEU A 235 3.24 -18.66 -27.32
C LEU A 235 3.11 -18.99 -28.81
N GLY A 236 3.46 -20.22 -29.19
CA GLY A 236 3.46 -20.65 -30.59
C GLY A 236 2.14 -20.27 -31.27
N ASN A 237 2.23 -19.84 -32.54
CA ASN A 237 1.13 -19.23 -33.30
C ASN A 237 0.03 -20.25 -33.68
N ASN A 238 -0.63 -20.82 -32.66
CA ASN A 238 -1.62 -21.87 -32.79
C ASN A 238 -3.05 -21.30 -33.00
N GLY A 239 -3.16 -19.99 -33.24
CA GLY A 239 -4.43 -19.27 -33.30
C GLY A 239 -4.40 -18.08 -34.25
N ARG A 240 -5.50 -17.31 -34.23
CA ARG A 240 -5.75 -16.12 -35.06
C ARG A 240 -5.13 -14.83 -34.50
N CYS A 241 -4.57 -14.89 -33.30
CA CYS A 241 -4.11 -13.71 -32.57
C CYS A 241 -2.78 -14.03 -31.90
N THR A 242 -1.90 -13.04 -31.85
CA THR A 242 -0.63 -13.15 -31.11
C THR A 242 -0.93 -13.47 -29.65
N SER A 243 -0.48 -14.62 -29.17
CA SER A 243 -0.68 -15.07 -27.80
C SER A 243 0.61 -14.97 -27.01
N ILE A 244 0.51 -14.48 -25.78
CA ILE A 244 1.64 -14.22 -24.91
C ILE A 244 1.37 -14.79 -23.52
N SER A 245 2.37 -15.45 -22.96
CA SER A 245 2.29 -16.07 -21.65
C SER A 245 2.24 -15.02 -20.54
N ILE A 246 1.47 -15.27 -19.49
CA ILE A 246 1.56 -14.51 -18.22
C ILE A 246 2.23 -15.33 -17.10
N GLY A 247 2.84 -16.46 -17.44
CA GLY A 247 3.47 -17.37 -16.50
C GLY A 247 2.50 -18.34 -15.82
N ARG A 248 3.03 -19.17 -14.92
CA ARG A 248 2.24 -20.14 -14.15
C ARG A 248 1.45 -19.41 -13.07
N VAL A 249 0.17 -19.24 -13.35
CA VAL A 249 -0.81 -18.77 -12.37
C VAL A 249 -1.63 -19.99 -11.92
N SER A 250 -1.99 -20.08 -10.64
CA SER A 250 -2.97 -21.10 -10.21
C SER A 250 -4.24 -20.87 -11.03
N THR A 251 -4.66 -21.89 -11.78
CA THR A 251 -5.83 -21.83 -12.69
C THR A 251 -7.13 -21.41 -12.00
N ASP A 252 -7.16 -21.53 -10.67
CA ASP A 252 -8.32 -21.23 -9.84
C ASP A 252 -8.36 -19.76 -9.37
N ASN A 253 -7.36 -18.93 -9.72
CA ASN A 253 -7.25 -17.55 -9.24
C ASN A 253 -7.31 -16.50 -10.36
N SER A 254 -8.49 -16.34 -10.96
CA SER A 254 -8.79 -15.34 -12.00
C SER A 254 -8.34 -13.90 -11.67
N SER A 255 -8.37 -13.50 -10.39
CA SER A 255 -7.94 -12.16 -9.97
C SER A 255 -6.45 -11.90 -10.22
N SER A 256 -5.60 -12.91 -9.99
CA SER A 256 -4.15 -12.80 -10.24
C SER A 256 -3.79 -12.71 -11.72
N ILE A 257 -4.59 -13.33 -12.59
CA ILE A 257 -4.49 -13.20 -14.04
C ILE A 257 -4.73 -11.74 -14.44
N LEU A 258 -5.87 -11.19 -14.02
CA LEU A 258 -6.25 -9.81 -14.32
C LEU A 258 -5.23 -8.80 -13.77
N GLN A 259 -4.70 -9.01 -12.57
CA GLN A 259 -3.68 -8.12 -12.00
C GLN A 259 -2.38 -8.13 -12.80
N SER A 260 -1.94 -9.31 -13.28
CA SER A 260 -0.69 -9.46 -14.02
C SER A 260 -0.75 -8.83 -15.43
N VAL A 261 -1.96 -8.73 -16.00
CA VAL A 261 -2.17 -8.25 -17.37
C VAL A 261 -2.45 -6.74 -17.45
N GLN A 262 -2.87 -6.11 -16.35
CA GLN A 262 -3.35 -4.72 -16.38
C GLN A 262 -2.37 -3.75 -17.04
N ALA A 263 -1.15 -3.63 -16.53
CA ALA A 263 -0.15 -2.72 -17.09
C ALA A 263 0.25 -3.07 -18.54
N PRO A 264 0.63 -4.32 -18.88
CA PRO A 264 1.05 -4.66 -20.25
C PRO A 264 -0.10 -4.54 -21.27
N ALA A 265 -1.37 -4.70 -20.87
CA ALA A 265 -2.50 -4.45 -21.75
C ALA A 265 -2.58 -2.98 -22.21
N PHE A 266 -2.37 -2.01 -21.31
CA PHE A 266 -2.39 -0.59 -21.71
C PHE A 266 -1.13 -0.18 -22.47
N VAL A 267 0.04 -0.76 -22.16
CA VAL A 267 1.25 -0.60 -22.99
C VAL A 267 0.99 -1.09 -24.42
N PHE A 268 0.35 -2.26 -24.56
CA PHE A 268 -0.07 -2.77 -25.85
C PHE A 268 -0.99 -1.79 -26.59
N LEU A 269 -2.08 -1.35 -25.95
CA LEU A 269 -3.06 -0.45 -26.59
C LEU A 269 -2.48 0.91 -27.01
N GLN A 270 -1.44 1.39 -26.32
CA GLN A 270 -0.74 2.61 -26.68
C GLN A 270 0.24 2.42 -27.85
N MET A 271 0.83 1.23 -27.96
CA MET A 271 1.91 0.96 -28.92
C MET A 271 1.45 0.26 -30.20
N ILE A 272 0.29 -0.41 -30.19
CA ILE A 272 -0.21 -1.20 -31.34
C ILE A 272 -0.44 -0.35 -32.60
N GLY A 273 -0.62 0.96 -32.46
CA GLY A 273 -0.66 1.89 -33.59
C GLY A 273 0.60 1.84 -34.47
N ASN A 274 1.75 1.54 -33.88
CA ASN A 274 3.05 1.46 -34.54
C ASN A 274 3.34 0.08 -35.15
N GLY A 275 2.56 -0.95 -34.77
CA GLY A 275 2.77 -2.33 -35.19
C GLY A 275 2.79 -3.31 -34.02
N ILE A 276 2.50 -4.58 -34.32
CA ILE A 276 2.43 -5.65 -33.32
C ILE A 276 3.81 -5.94 -32.69
N GLN A 277 4.89 -5.82 -33.47
CA GLN A 277 6.25 -6.12 -32.98
C GLN A 277 6.74 -5.06 -32.00
N GLU A 278 6.51 -3.79 -32.30
CA GLU A 278 6.83 -2.64 -31.47
C GLU A 278 6.07 -2.72 -30.13
N ALA A 279 4.78 -3.10 -30.19
CA ALA A 279 3.98 -3.31 -28.99
C ALA A 279 4.53 -4.45 -28.11
N LEU A 280 4.92 -5.58 -28.72
CA LEU A 280 5.53 -6.70 -27.98
C LEU A 280 6.87 -6.34 -27.34
N GLN A 281 7.71 -5.56 -28.03
CA GLN A 281 8.97 -5.08 -27.47
C GLN A 281 8.74 -4.14 -26.29
N ALA A 282 7.77 -3.22 -26.40
CA ALA A 282 7.40 -2.32 -25.32
C ALA A 282 6.91 -3.07 -24.08
N ILE A 283 6.08 -4.11 -24.26
CA ILE A 283 5.63 -4.99 -23.15
C ILE A 283 6.85 -5.61 -22.46
N LYS A 284 7.78 -6.20 -23.21
CA LYS A 284 8.99 -6.84 -22.65
C LYS A 284 9.88 -5.85 -21.89
N ALA A 285 9.93 -4.59 -22.32
CA ALA A 285 10.73 -3.55 -21.67
C ALA A 285 10.16 -3.08 -20.31
N THR A 286 8.92 -3.45 -19.97
CA THR A 286 8.24 -2.93 -18.77
C THR A 286 8.57 -3.68 -17.47
N VAL A 287 9.37 -4.75 -17.48
CA VAL A 287 9.63 -5.59 -16.28
C VAL A 287 11.12 -5.88 -16.03
N PRO A 288 11.69 -5.52 -14.86
CA PRO A 288 13.05 -5.90 -14.51
C PRO A 288 13.13 -7.35 -13.99
N ASN A 289 14.14 -8.10 -14.43
CA ASN A 289 14.42 -9.45 -13.95
C ASN A 289 15.19 -9.41 -12.62
N LYS A 290 14.90 -10.36 -11.71
CA LYS A 290 15.46 -10.45 -10.36
C LYS A 290 15.79 -11.89 -9.98
N LEU A 291 17.00 -12.11 -9.48
CA LEU A 291 17.44 -13.36 -8.88
C LEU A 291 17.24 -13.32 -7.36
N VAL A 292 16.52 -14.28 -6.81
CA VAL A 292 16.34 -14.49 -5.38
C VAL A 292 17.07 -15.76 -4.94
N ILE A 293 17.91 -15.67 -3.91
CA ILE A 293 18.68 -16.80 -3.38
C ILE A 293 18.47 -16.89 -1.88
N THR A 294 18.00 -18.03 -1.40
CA THR A 294 17.98 -18.37 0.02
C THR A 294 19.10 -19.33 0.33
N VAL A 295 20.00 -18.94 1.23
CA VAL A 295 21.01 -19.84 1.80
C VAL A 295 20.39 -20.48 3.04
N ASN A 296 19.88 -21.70 2.89
CA ASN A 296 19.07 -22.34 3.93
C ASN A 296 19.94 -22.83 5.10
N ARG A 297 20.95 -23.64 4.80
CA ARG A 297 21.90 -24.22 5.77
C ARG A 297 23.15 -24.74 5.07
N ALA A 298 24.19 -25.03 5.84
CA ALA A 298 25.44 -25.61 5.35
C ALA A 298 25.85 -26.81 6.20
N ARG A 299 26.41 -27.84 5.58
CA ARG A 299 27.07 -28.95 6.27
C ARG A 299 28.56 -28.85 6.02
N LEU A 300 29.32 -28.43 7.03
CA LEU A 300 30.75 -28.23 6.89
C LEU A 300 31.50 -29.44 7.45
N THR A 301 32.47 -29.94 6.69
CA THR A 301 33.32 -31.07 7.10
C THR A 301 34.72 -30.54 7.45
N GLY A 302 35.42 -31.16 8.41
CA GLY A 302 36.77 -30.76 8.83
C GLY A 302 36.86 -30.04 10.19
N GLN A 303 37.91 -29.23 10.38
CA GLN A 303 38.28 -28.57 11.64
C GLN A 303 37.15 -27.70 12.24
N PRO A 304 37.17 -27.44 13.56
CA PRO A 304 36.11 -26.69 14.24
C PRO A 304 36.03 -25.24 13.73
N TYR A 305 34.92 -24.91 13.07
CA TYR A 305 34.61 -23.55 12.63
C TYR A 305 34.04 -22.73 13.80
N ASN A 306 34.50 -21.48 13.95
CA ASN A 306 34.15 -20.64 15.11
C ASN A 306 33.07 -19.60 14.78
N ASN A 307 32.92 -19.21 13.51
CA ASN A 307 31.80 -18.39 13.05
C ASN A 307 31.60 -18.46 11.52
N PRO A 308 31.13 -19.60 10.98
CA PRO A 308 30.96 -19.76 9.55
C PRO A 308 29.79 -18.90 9.01
N TYR A 309 30.00 -18.29 7.84
CA TYR A 309 29.01 -17.49 7.11
C TYR A 309 29.17 -17.66 5.58
N ALA A 310 28.10 -17.38 4.84
CA ALA A 310 28.11 -17.38 3.37
C ALA A 310 28.11 -15.97 2.81
N VAL A 311 28.77 -15.82 1.68
CA VAL A 311 28.90 -14.60 0.90
C VAL A 311 28.30 -14.84 -0.47
N VAL A 312 27.18 -14.21 -0.79
CA VAL A 312 26.51 -14.31 -2.08
C VAL A 312 26.86 -13.11 -2.95
N SER A 313 27.47 -13.35 -4.11
CA SER A 313 27.95 -12.35 -5.06
C SER A 313 27.31 -12.55 -6.43
N CYS A 314 26.64 -11.53 -6.97
CA CYS A 314 26.00 -11.59 -8.29
C CYS A 314 25.99 -10.19 -8.92
N VAL A 315 26.37 -10.08 -10.20
CA VAL A 315 26.38 -8.81 -10.99
C VAL A 315 27.04 -7.64 -10.21
N GLY A 316 28.22 -7.88 -9.63
CA GLY A 316 28.96 -6.84 -8.88
C GLY A 316 28.39 -6.47 -7.51
N GLN A 317 27.26 -7.05 -7.10
CA GLN A 317 26.72 -6.92 -5.73
C GLN A 317 27.18 -8.10 -4.86
N LYS A 318 27.46 -7.84 -3.59
CA LYS A 318 27.89 -8.83 -2.60
C LYS A 318 27.06 -8.67 -1.32
N ARG A 319 26.50 -9.76 -0.81
CA ARG A 319 25.73 -9.82 0.45
C ARG A 319 26.19 -11.01 1.28
N GLU A 320 26.09 -10.94 2.60
CA GLU A 320 26.64 -11.96 3.49
C GLU A 320 25.58 -12.41 4.51
N THR A 321 25.58 -13.70 4.86
CA THR A 321 24.72 -14.19 5.93
C THR A 321 25.26 -13.74 7.29
N VAL A 322 24.37 -13.55 8.26
CA VAL A 322 24.76 -13.44 9.66
C VAL A 322 25.42 -14.76 10.06
N GLY A 323 26.70 -14.70 10.47
CA GLY A 323 27.43 -15.87 10.93
C GLY A 323 26.79 -16.49 12.18
N ASN A 324 26.93 -17.80 12.33
CA ASN A 324 26.31 -18.52 13.45
C ASN A 324 27.32 -18.68 14.60
N HIS A 325 26.94 -18.25 15.80
CA HIS A 325 27.79 -18.26 17.01
C HIS A 325 27.93 -19.65 17.67
N LYS A 326 27.41 -20.72 17.07
CA LYS A 326 27.37 -22.06 17.68
C LYS A 326 28.36 -23.02 17.02
N LYS A 327 29.02 -23.84 17.86
CA LYS A 327 29.92 -24.96 17.51
C LYS A 327 29.18 -26.15 16.84
N THR A 328 28.20 -25.90 15.99
CA THR A 328 27.42 -26.95 15.29
C THR A 328 28.04 -27.25 13.93
N MET A 329 28.21 -28.54 13.58
CA MET A 329 28.73 -28.94 12.26
C MET A 329 27.77 -28.61 11.08
N ASP A 330 26.49 -28.35 11.37
CA ASP A 330 25.46 -27.96 10.38
C ASP A 330 24.82 -26.62 10.77
N PRO A 331 25.42 -25.46 10.41
CA PRO A 331 24.82 -24.16 10.66
C PRO A 331 23.58 -23.89 9.77
N GLU A 332 22.46 -23.55 10.41
CA GLU A 332 21.30 -22.97 9.74
C GLU A 332 21.46 -21.45 9.61
N TRP A 333 21.39 -20.93 8.38
CA TRP A 333 21.47 -19.48 8.13
C TRP A 333 20.13 -18.89 7.69
N ASN A 334 19.31 -19.68 6.99
CA ASN A 334 17.97 -19.36 6.46
C ASN A 334 17.78 -17.88 6.08
N GLN A 335 18.64 -17.38 5.21
CA GLN A 335 18.68 -15.96 4.80
C GLN A 335 18.50 -15.82 3.30
N THR A 336 17.62 -14.91 2.90
CA THR A 336 17.24 -14.66 1.50
C THR A 336 17.83 -13.36 0.99
N PHE A 337 18.46 -13.42 -0.18
CA PHE A 337 19.06 -12.32 -0.91
C PHE A 337 18.37 -12.13 -2.26
N SER A 338 18.43 -10.90 -2.79
CA SER A 338 17.78 -10.52 -4.05
C SER A 338 18.74 -9.64 -4.86
N PHE A 339 18.90 -9.96 -6.13
CA PHE A 339 19.79 -9.27 -7.07
C PHE A 339 19.03 -8.92 -8.36
N PRO A 340 19.15 -7.70 -8.90
CA PRO A 340 18.63 -7.40 -10.23
C PRO A 340 19.53 -8.08 -11.27
N VAL A 341 18.96 -8.91 -12.14
CA VAL A 341 19.73 -9.69 -13.13
C VAL A 341 19.00 -9.71 -14.46
N CYS A 342 19.49 -8.94 -15.42
CA CYS A 342 18.88 -8.80 -16.75
C CYS A 342 19.52 -9.69 -17.84
N ASP A 343 20.61 -10.37 -17.51
CA ASP A 343 21.42 -11.17 -18.44
C ASP A 343 21.38 -12.66 -18.05
N GLU A 344 21.04 -13.52 -19.01
CA GLU A 344 20.98 -14.98 -18.85
C GLU A 344 22.36 -15.63 -18.71
N ASN A 345 23.42 -14.92 -19.09
CA ASN A 345 24.81 -15.35 -18.92
C ASN A 345 25.41 -14.88 -17.58
N ALA A 346 24.66 -14.11 -16.79
CA ALA A 346 25.13 -13.68 -15.49
C ALA A 346 25.40 -14.89 -14.57
N THR A 347 26.45 -14.78 -13.76
CA THR A 347 26.86 -15.81 -12.80
C THR A 347 26.62 -15.32 -11.37
N VAL A 348 26.15 -16.21 -10.50
CA VAL A 348 26.08 -16.01 -9.06
C VAL A 348 27.05 -16.94 -8.35
N VAL A 349 27.85 -16.37 -7.45
CA VAL A 349 28.89 -17.05 -6.69
C VAL A 349 28.55 -16.98 -5.20
N ILE A 350 28.46 -18.12 -4.54
CA ILE A 350 28.24 -18.24 -3.10
C ILE A 350 29.52 -18.79 -2.48
N THR A 351 30.21 -18.02 -1.64
CA THR A 351 31.47 -18.42 -0.98
C THR A 351 31.26 -18.55 0.53
N VAL A 352 31.67 -19.66 1.12
CA VAL A 352 31.65 -19.88 2.58
C VAL A 352 32.98 -19.44 3.20
N LYS A 353 32.91 -18.71 4.31
CA LYS A 353 34.06 -18.15 5.03
C LYS A 353 33.90 -18.33 6.55
N ASP A 354 35.01 -18.26 7.27
CA ASP A 354 35.06 -18.20 8.75
C ASP A 354 35.76 -16.90 9.21
N LYS A 355 35.32 -16.31 10.33
CA LYS A 355 35.79 -15.01 10.83
C LYS A 355 37.00 -15.08 11.77
N ALA A 356 37.41 -16.25 12.25
CA ALA A 356 38.34 -16.37 13.37
C ALA A 356 39.83 -16.58 13.00
N PHE A 357 40.22 -16.54 11.72
CA PHE A 357 41.64 -16.62 11.31
C PHE A 357 42.14 -15.29 10.70
N PRO A 358 43.40 -14.88 10.92
CA PRO A 358 43.93 -13.57 10.48
C PRO A 358 43.95 -13.36 8.96
N LEU A 359 43.65 -14.41 8.20
CA LEU A 359 43.37 -14.42 6.77
C LEU A 359 42.03 -15.13 6.64
N SER A 360 40.98 -14.49 6.08
CA SER A 360 39.68 -15.15 5.91
C SER A 360 39.86 -16.42 5.08
N THR A 361 39.91 -17.59 5.70
CA THR A 361 40.05 -18.86 5.00
C THR A 361 38.73 -19.15 4.31
N THR A 362 38.72 -19.05 2.98
CA THR A 362 37.61 -19.52 2.14
C THR A 362 37.48 -21.02 2.35
N VAL A 363 36.33 -21.48 2.83
CA VAL A 363 36.02 -22.91 3.05
C VAL A 363 35.66 -23.59 1.71
N GLY A 364 35.16 -22.80 0.77
CA GLY A 364 34.83 -23.19 -0.60
C GLY A 364 33.64 -22.39 -1.13
N GLY A 365 33.25 -22.60 -2.38
CA GLY A 365 32.14 -21.89 -3.00
C GLY A 365 31.34 -22.70 -4.01
N VAL A 366 30.23 -22.10 -4.45
CA VAL A 366 29.29 -22.60 -5.45
C VAL A 366 29.10 -21.49 -6.49
N SER A 367 29.23 -21.83 -7.77
CA SER A 367 28.98 -20.91 -8.88
C SER A 367 27.84 -21.43 -9.74
N LEU A 368 26.87 -20.58 -10.07
CA LEU A 368 25.70 -20.92 -10.89
C LEU A 368 25.50 -19.87 -11.97
N THR A 369 25.23 -20.29 -13.20
CA THR A 369 24.82 -19.41 -14.29
C THR A 369 23.30 -19.28 -14.32
N MET A 370 22.79 -18.12 -14.75
CA MET A 370 21.34 -17.91 -14.84
C MET A 370 20.68 -18.84 -15.86
N SER A 371 21.38 -19.18 -16.94
CA SER A 371 20.98 -20.20 -17.92
C SER A 371 20.62 -21.55 -17.28
N ASP A 372 21.39 -21.98 -16.29
CA ASP A 372 21.23 -23.29 -15.62
C ASP A 372 20.09 -23.27 -14.60
N ILE A 373 19.81 -22.11 -14.02
CA ILE A 373 18.68 -21.88 -13.12
C ILE A 373 17.39 -21.83 -13.94
N GLY A 374 17.40 -21.06 -15.03
CA GLY A 374 16.28 -20.80 -15.91
C GLY A 374 15.29 -19.79 -15.33
N LEU A 375 14.78 -18.90 -16.20
CA LEU A 375 13.83 -17.85 -15.81
C LEU A 375 12.49 -18.44 -15.35
N ASN A 376 11.97 -17.90 -14.26
CA ASN A 376 10.80 -18.34 -13.49
C ASN A 376 10.87 -19.79 -12.96
N ARG A 377 12.08 -20.32 -12.72
CA ARG A 377 12.28 -21.62 -12.06
C ARG A 377 12.77 -21.43 -10.63
N SER A 378 12.27 -22.27 -9.74
CA SER A 378 12.74 -22.39 -8.35
C SER A 378 13.49 -23.70 -8.20
N LEU A 379 14.75 -23.63 -7.77
CA LEU A 379 15.60 -24.78 -7.57
C LEU A 379 16.06 -24.84 -6.12
N ARG A 380 15.61 -25.87 -5.39
CA ARG A 380 16.11 -26.18 -4.05
C ARG A 380 16.92 -27.46 -4.08
N LYS A 381 18.23 -27.37 -3.88
CA LYS A 381 19.12 -28.54 -3.87
C LYS A 381 20.38 -28.31 -3.03
N TRP A 382 21.04 -29.41 -2.70
CA TRP A 382 22.37 -29.38 -2.11
C TRP A 382 23.43 -29.16 -3.19
N TYR A 383 24.42 -28.33 -2.87
CA TYR A 383 25.56 -28.00 -3.71
C TYR A 383 26.84 -28.25 -2.93
N SER A 384 27.71 -29.10 -3.44
CA SER A 384 29.03 -29.33 -2.83
C SER A 384 29.92 -28.10 -3.01
N LEU A 385 30.60 -27.69 -1.93
CA LEU A 385 31.57 -26.60 -1.96
C LEU A 385 32.79 -27.01 -2.81
N ARG A 386 33.34 -26.07 -3.57
CA ARG A 386 34.57 -26.26 -4.37
C ARG A 386 35.61 -25.21 -4.00
N ASP A 387 36.89 -25.56 -4.00
CA ASP A 387 37.99 -24.62 -3.78
C ASP A 387 38.45 -24.03 -5.12
N ASP A 388 38.51 -22.70 -5.20
CA ASP A 388 38.93 -21.94 -6.39
C ASP A 388 40.40 -22.17 -6.75
N ARG A 389 41.24 -22.68 -5.83
CA ARG A 389 42.70 -22.80 -6.05
C ARG A 389 43.18 -24.16 -6.56
N MET A 390 42.40 -25.24 -6.43
CA MET A 390 42.91 -26.60 -6.72
C MET A 390 41.92 -27.58 -7.36
N GLY A 391 40.68 -27.20 -7.69
CA GLY A 391 39.73 -28.10 -8.38
C GLY A 391 39.29 -29.35 -7.59
N ASN A 392 39.75 -29.50 -6.34
CA ASN A 392 39.36 -30.57 -5.43
C ASN A 392 38.08 -30.23 -4.65
N ARG A 393 37.39 -31.27 -4.15
CA ARG A 393 36.18 -31.16 -3.32
C ARG A 393 36.47 -30.25 -2.11
N GLY A 394 35.69 -29.18 -1.96
CA GLY A 394 35.76 -28.30 -0.79
C GLY A 394 35.16 -28.95 0.46
N ASN A 395 35.28 -28.25 1.59
CA ASN A 395 35.00 -28.79 2.92
C ASN A 395 33.52 -28.64 3.33
N GLY A 396 32.60 -29.17 2.52
CA GLY A 396 31.17 -29.24 2.89
C GLY A 396 30.18 -29.06 1.74
N GLU A 397 28.92 -28.86 2.10
CA GLU A 397 27.79 -28.66 1.18
C GLU A 397 26.86 -27.53 1.64
N LEU A 398 26.19 -26.88 0.69
CA LEU A 398 25.18 -25.85 0.92
C LEU A 398 23.82 -26.26 0.37
N GLU A 399 22.76 -26.10 1.17
CA GLU A 399 21.40 -26.18 0.66
C GLU A 399 20.91 -24.80 0.23
N LEU A 400 20.79 -24.58 -1.07
CA LEU A 400 20.33 -23.31 -1.65
C LEU A 400 18.93 -23.45 -2.24
N THR A 401 18.12 -22.40 -2.09
CA THR A 401 16.90 -22.19 -2.88
C THR A 401 17.15 -21.02 -3.81
N VAL A 402 17.12 -21.24 -5.12
CA VAL A 402 17.45 -20.22 -6.13
C VAL A 402 16.26 -20.03 -7.06
N GLU A 403 15.85 -18.77 -7.23
CA GLU A 403 14.69 -18.36 -8.03
C GLU A 403 15.09 -17.20 -8.95
N TRP A 404 15.15 -17.39 -10.25
CA TRP A 404 15.27 -16.25 -11.18
C TRP A 404 13.86 -15.87 -11.65
N VAL A 405 13.38 -14.68 -11.30
CA VAL A 405 11.99 -14.27 -11.49
C VAL A 405 11.90 -12.89 -12.13
N HIS A 406 10.82 -12.63 -12.85
CA HIS A 406 10.46 -11.27 -13.21
C HIS A 406 9.97 -10.56 -11.94
N ASP A 407 10.38 -9.30 -11.70
CA ASP A 407 9.95 -8.54 -10.52
C ASP A 407 8.49 -8.11 -10.70
N THR A 408 7.57 -9.06 -10.53
CA THR A 408 6.14 -8.79 -10.44
C THR A 408 5.73 -8.77 -8.98
N PHE A 409 5.13 -7.67 -8.59
CA PHE A 409 4.59 -7.41 -7.26
C PHE A 409 3.30 -8.24 -7.04
N VAL A 410 3.34 -9.58 -7.09
CA VAL A 410 2.18 -10.46 -6.83
C VAL A 410 2.60 -11.83 -6.23
N ALA A 411 2.20 -12.06 -4.97
CA ALA A 411 1.94 -13.34 -4.29
C ALA A 411 2.93 -14.54 -4.46
N ARG A 412 3.78 -14.76 -3.44
CA ARG A 412 4.25 -16.11 -3.10
C ARG A 412 3.11 -16.91 -2.47
N THR A 413 2.59 -17.91 -3.19
CA THR A 413 1.65 -18.91 -2.65
C THR A 413 2.31 -20.30 -2.74
N ASP A 414 2.34 -21.01 -1.61
CA ASP A 414 3.08 -22.26 -1.29
C ASP A 414 2.70 -23.53 -2.10
N SER A 415 2.11 -23.39 -3.29
CA SER A 415 1.63 -24.51 -4.11
C SER A 415 2.73 -25.28 -4.88
N PHE A 416 4.01 -24.95 -4.71
CA PHE A 416 5.08 -25.48 -5.57
C PHE A 416 5.75 -26.80 -5.13
N LEU A 417 5.33 -27.45 -4.04
CA LEU A 417 6.08 -28.59 -3.47
C LEU A 417 5.39 -29.97 -3.45
N ARG A 418 4.21 -30.19 -4.06
CA ARG A 418 3.60 -31.52 -4.05
C ARG A 418 2.90 -31.93 -5.33
N GLN A 419 3.68 -32.33 -6.32
CA GLN A 419 3.28 -33.40 -7.24
C GLN A 419 4.47 -34.32 -7.46
N ASN A 420 4.60 -35.35 -6.61
CA ASN A 420 5.12 -36.65 -7.01
C ASN A 420 4.93 -37.67 -5.88
N LYS A 421 3.95 -38.55 -6.08
CA LYS A 421 3.86 -39.99 -5.74
C LYS A 421 2.47 -40.38 -5.23
N ARG A 422 1.77 -41.15 -6.06
CA ARG A 422 0.58 -41.96 -5.72
C ARG A 422 0.99 -43.45 -5.64
N VAL A 423 0.61 -44.06 -4.51
CA VAL A 423 -0.08 -45.36 -4.35
C VAL A 423 0.76 -46.66 -4.31
N HIS A 424 0.68 -47.38 -3.17
CA HIS A 424 0.08 -48.72 -3.07
C HIS A 424 -0.15 -49.19 -1.61
N SER A 425 -1.06 -50.15 -1.50
CA SER A 425 -1.86 -50.66 -0.37
C SER A 425 -1.32 -51.95 0.27
N SER A 426 -1.60 -52.20 1.57
CA SER A 426 -2.19 -53.47 2.07
C SER A 426 -2.36 -53.55 3.62
N SER A 427 -3.57 -54.01 4.00
CA SER A 427 -4.08 -54.77 5.18
C SER A 427 -3.28 -55.00 6.48
N THR A 428 -3.89 -54.70 7.65
CA THR A 428 -4.39 -55.68 8.67
C THR A 428 -4.89 -54.97 9.97
N SER A 429 -5.90 -55.54 10.63
CA SER A 429 -6.52 -55.13 11.91
C SER A 429 -6.67 -56.37 12.81
N PRO A 430 -6.52 -56.36 14.17
CA PRO A 430 -7.38 -55.68 15.19
C PRO A 430 -6.58 -55.13 16.43
N SER A 431 -7.00 -54.10 17.17
CA SER A 431 -7.77 -54.22 18.43
C SER A 431 -8.38 -52.87 18.85
N GLU A 432 -9.50 -52.91 19.60
CA GLU A 432 -10.48 -51.82 19.72
C GLU A 432 -10.25 -50.77 20.81
N ASP A 433 -9.18 -50.81 21.61
CA ASP A 433 -8.92 -49.78 22.65
C ASP A 433 -7.70 -48.88 22.40
N ILE A 434 -7.06 -48.99 21.23
CA ILE A 434 -5.89 -48.17 20.86
C ILE A 434 -6.12 -47.37 19.56
N ARG A 435 -7.30 -47.51 18.92
CA ARG A 435 -7.55 -47.00 17.56
C ARG A 435 -7.91 -45.52 17.42
N ASN A 436 -8.13 -44.78 18.50
CA ASN A 436 -8.52 -43.36 18.41
C ASN A 436 -7.42 -42.34 18.76
N GLN A 437 -6.19 -42.76 19.04
CA GLN A 437 -5.13 -41.81 19.42
C GLN A 437 -4.38 -41.14 18.25
N ASN A 438 -4.59 -41.60 17.02
CA ASN A 438 -3.91 -41.06 15.83
C ASN A 438 -4.84 -40.35 14.84
N ASN A 439 -6.09 -40.08 15.20
CA ASN A 439 -7.05 -39.39 14.35
C ASN A 439 -7.48 -38.05 14.99
N CYS A 440 -7.80 -37.07 14.15
CA CYS A 440 -8.40 -35.82 14.60
C CYS A 440 -9.77 -36.09 15.23
N TYR A 441 -9.97 -35.68 16.47
CA TYR A 441 -11.21 -35.87 17.23
C TYR A 441 -12.45 -35.26 16.55
N LEU A 442 -12.30 -34.22 15.73
CA LEU A 442 -13.43 -33.56 15.06
C LEU A 442 -13.71 -34.07 13.65
N CYS A 443 -12.69 -34.39 12.85
CA CYS A 443 -12.87 -34.76 11.44
C CYS A 443 -12.42 -36.19 11.10
N GLY A 444 -11.92 -36.95 12.07
CA GLY A 444 -11.47 -38.33 11.89
C GLY A 444 -10.17 -38.51 11.12
N CYS A 445 -9.57 -37.46 10.54
CA CYS A 445 -8.35 -37.58 9.73
C CYS A 445 -7.14 -38.11 10.51
N THR A 446 -6.46 -39.11 9.95
CA THR A 446 -5.27 -39.74 10.55
C THR A 446 -4.02 -38.86 10.46
N PHE A 447 -3.31 -38.68 11.57
CA PHE A 447 -2.07 -37.92 11.66
C PHE A 447 -0.89 -38.75 11.12
N VAL A 448 -0.07 -38.17 10.23
CA VAL A 448 1.25 -38.74 9.88
C VAL A 448 2.31 -38.16 10.84
N LEU A 449 3.29 -38.99 11.22
CA LEU A 449 4.29 -38.74 12.28
C LEU A 449 4.73 -37.26 12.39
N HIS A 450 4.54 -36.72 13.60
CA HIS A 450 4.86 -35.36 14.10
C HIS A 450 3.88 -34.20 13.81
N ARG A 451 2.59 -34.47 13.56
CA ARG A 451 1.55 -33.41 13.54
C ARG A 451 0.35 -33.61 14.47
N ARG A 452 0.51 -34.33 15.58
CA ARG A 452 -0.51 -34.40 16.64
C ARG A 452 -0.48 -33.12 17.46
N ARG A 453 -1.60 -32.40 17.53
CA ARG A 453 -1.76 -31.17 18.34
C ARG A 453 -2.98 -31.31 19.23
N HIS A 454 -2.90 -30.83 20.48
CA HIS A 454 -3.98 -30.98 21.46
C HIS A 454 -4.70 -29.64 21.67
N CYS A 455 -6.04 -29.69 21.77
CA CYS A 455 -6.84 -28.54 22.17
C CYS A 455 -6.53 -28.16 23.62
N ARG A 456 -6.26 -26.89 23.92
CA ARG A 456 -5.88 -26.47 25.27
C ARG A 456 -7.03 -26.52 26.28
N MET A 457 -8.28 -26.41 25.82
CA MET A 457 -9.47 -26.42 26.69
C MET A 457 -10.00 -27.83 26.96
N CYS A 458 -10.03 -28.72 25.97
CA CYS A 458 -10.58 -30.08 26.14
C CYS A 458 -9.55 -31.21 26.00
N LEU A 459 -8.28 -30.86 25.75
CA LEU A 459 -7.12 -31.77 25.68
C LEU A 459 -7.16 -32.87 24.61
N ARG A 460 -8.22 -32.92 23.78
CA ARG A 460 -8.35 -33.88 22.67
C ARG A 460 -7.50 -33.49 21.46
N ALA A 461 -7.01 -34.49 20.74
CA ALA A 461 -6.13 -34.32 19.58
C ALA A 461 -6.92 -33.83 18.35
N VAL A 462 -6.45 -32.77 17.70
CA VAL A 462 -7.15 -32.11 16.58
C VAL A 462 -6.17 -31.67 15.50
N CYS A 463 -6.58 -31.76 14.24
CA CYS A 463 -5.78 -31.31 13.11
C CYS A 463 -5.75 -29.78 13.03
N VAL A 464 -4.85 -29.25 12.20
CA VAL A 464 -4.69 -27.80 12.02
C VAL A 464 -5.98 -27.15 11.52
N SER A 465 -6.74 -27.83 10.66
CA SER A 465 -8.00 -27.31 10.10
C SER A 465 -9.18 -27.36 11.09
N CYS A 466 -9.13 -28.23 12.10
CA CYS A 466 -10.15 -28.35 13.13
C CYS A 466 -9.73 -27.72 14.47
N SER A 467 -8.71 -26.86 14.44
CA SER A 467 -8.26 -26.13 15.61
C SER A 467 -7.87 -24.71 15.25
N ASP A 468 -8.35 -23.78 16.04
CA ASP A 468 -8.02 -22.37 15.91
C ASP A 468 -7.07 -21.94 17.03
N ARG A 469 -6.50 -20.73 16.93
CA ARG A 469 -5.66 -20.16 17.99
C ARG A 469 -6.41 -18.99 18.62
N LEU A 470 -6.89 -19.21 19.83
CA LEU A 470 -7.55 -18.19 20.64
C LEU A 470 -6.61 -17.69 21.74
N PHE A 471 -6.69 -16.39 22.01
CA PHE A 471 -6.18 -15.84 23.25
C PHE A 471 -7.17 -16.16 24.37
N LEU A 472 -6.81 -17.14 25.20
CA LEU A 472 -7.55 -17.44 26.41
C LEU A 472 -7.14 -16.44 27.51
N PRO A 473 -8.06 -16.01 28.38
CA PRO A 473 -7.73 -15.10 29.49
C PRO A 473 -6.56 -15.64 30.32
N GLY A 474 -5.59 -14.78 30.62
CA GLY A 474 -4.38 -15.15 31.38
C GLY A 474 -3.21 -15.72 30.55
N PHE A 475 -3.33 -15.79 29.22
CA PHE A 475 -2.22 -16.21 28.35
C PHE A 475 -1.79 -15.09 27.40
N SER A 476 -0.50 -14.75 27.45
CA SER A 476 0.15 -13.75 26.58
C SER A 476 0.32 -14.21 25.12
N GLU A 477 -0.05 -15.45 24.80
CA GLU A 477 0.04 -16.03 23.45
C GLU A 477 -1.17 -16.89 23.12
N ALA A 478 -1.60 -16.86 21.86
CA ALA A 478 -2.75 -17.60 21.37
C ALA A 478 -2.56 -19.12 21.51
N LYS A 479 -3.39 -19.73 22.36
CA LYS A 479 -3.40 -21.17 22.62
C LYS A 479 -4.33 -21.87 21.64
N ARG A 480 -3.94 -23.08 21.25
CA ARG A 480 -4.65 -23.85 20.23
C ARG A 480 -5.89 -24.48 20.85
N VAL A 481 -7.06 -24.18 20.33
CA VAL A 481 -8.34 -24.67 20.84
C VAL A 481 -9.10 -25.31 19.68
N CYS A 482 -9.79 -26.42 19.90
CA CYS A 482 -10.61 -27.01 18.85
C CYS A 482 -11.77 -26.07 18.52
N THR A 483 -12.21 -26.09 17.27
CA THR A 483 -13.28 -25.20 16.78
C THR A 483 -14.57 -25.35 17.56
N ALA A 484 -14.86 -26.55 18.11
CA ALA A 484 -15.99 -26.77 19.00
C ALA A 484 -15.90 -25.95 20.32
N CYS A 485 -14.73 -25.93 20.98
CA CYS A 485 -14.51 -25.12 22.19
C CYS A 485 -14.42 -23.62 21.88
N CYS A 486 -13.89 -23.24 20.71
CA CYS A 486 -13.86 -21.87 20.23
C CYS A 486 -15.28 -21.29 20.08
N ASN A 487 -16.18 -22.04 19.44
CA ASN A 487 -17.57 -21.63 19.25
C ASN A 487 -18.36 -21.57 20.57
N LEU A 488 -18.08 -22.47 21.53
CA LEU A 488 -18.70 -22.43 22.85
C LEU A 488 -18.34 -21.13 23.61
N GLN A 489 -17.09 -20.66 23.47
CA GLN A 489 -16.60 -19.43 24.10
C GLN A 489 -17.15 -18.16 23.42
N ILE A 490 -17.35 -18.20 22.10
CA ILE A 490 -18.02 -17.12 21.34
C ILE A 490 -19.51 -17.02 21.70
N SER A 491 -20.20 -18.15 21.89
CA SER A 491 -21.60 -18.17 22.34
C SER A 491 -21.78 -17.61 23.75
N LEU A 492 -20.80 -17.78 24.64
CA LEU A 492 -20.80 -17.17 25.98
C LEU A 492 -20.51 -15.65 25.96
N HIS A 493 -19.92 -15.11 24.89
CA HIS A 493 -19.64 -13.67 24.70
C HIS A 493 -20.66 -12.94 23.80
N LYS A 494 -21.63 -13.66 23.22
CA LYS A 494 -22.75 -13.09 22.44
C LYS A 494 -24.11 -13.26 23.13
N GLN A 495 -24.15 -13.13 24.45
CA GLN A 495 -25.43 -12.85 25.11
C GLN A 495 -25.70 -11.33 24.96
N PRO A 496 -26.84 -10.91 24.38
CA PRO A 496 -27.23 -9.51 24.39
C PRO A 496 -27.53 -9.06 25.82
N SER A 497 -27.32 -7.77 26.11
CA SER A 497 -27.96 -7.13 27.25
C SER A 497 -29.48 -7.33 27.15
N PRO A 498 -30.17 -7.77 28.22
CA PRO A 498 -31.61 -7.95 28.17
C PRO A 498 -32.29 -6.59 28.03
N SER A 499 -33.16 -6.46 27.03
CA SER A 499 -34.10 -5.34 26.93
C SER A 499 -35.08 -5.37 28.11
N PRO A 500 -35.49 -4.21 28.65
CA PRO A 500 -36.45 -4.19 29.75
C PRO A 500 -37.84 -4.56 29.21
N PRO A 501 -38.59 -5.50 29.83
CA PRO A 501 -40.03 -5.56 29.64
C PRO A 501 -40.70 -4.45 30.48
N PRO A 502 -41.94 -4.04 30.14
CA PRO A 502 -42.77 -3.21 31.02
C PRO A 502 -43.01 -3.92 32.38
N PRO A 503 -43.44 -3.19 33.43
CA PRO A 503 -43.09 -3.49 34.81
C PRO A 503 -43.90 -4.62 35.47
N THR A 504 -43.14 -5.53 36.10
CA THR A 504 -43.26 -6.14 37.46
C THR A 504 -44.56 -6.87 37.91
N PHE A 505 -44.59 -7.82 38.85
CA PHE A 505 -43.67 -8.29 39.90
C PHE A 505 -43.89 -9.80 40.14
N GLN A 506 -42.78 -10.45 40.49
CA GLN A 506 -42.59 -11.70 41.25
C GLN A 506 -43.56 -11.82 42.45
N THR A 507 -43.96 -12.96 43.04
CA THR A 507 -43.40 -14.32 43.20
C THR A 507 -44.33 -15.05 44.18
N TYR A 508 -44.36 -16.40 44.17
CA TYR A 508 -43.78 -17.24 45.23
C TYR A 508 -44.37 -18.65 45.26
N SER A 509 -43.43 -19.59 45.29
CA SER A 509 -43.40 -20.80 46.12
C SER A 509 -44.41 -21.94 45.87
N SER A 510 -43.79 -23.06 45.47
CA SER A 510 -43.71 -24.32 46.22
C SER A 510 -44.31 -25.56 45.56
N ASN A 511 -43.41 -26.52 45.37
CA ASN A 511 -43.54 -27.98 45.44
C ASN A 511 -44.55 -28.76 44.58
N ASN A 512 -43.93 -29.74 43.93
CA ASN A 512 -44.39 -31.11 43.69
C ASN A 512 -45.33 -31.45 42.52
N HIS A 513 -44.82 -32.42 41.75
CA HIS A 513 -45.48 -33.52 41.04
C HIS A 513 -46.34 -33.27 39.78
N HIS A 514 -45.92 -34.03 38.75
CA HIS A 514 -46.68 -34.74 37.72
C HIS A 514 -47.67 -34.02 36.76
N HIS A 515 -47.45 -34.35 35.47
CA HIS A 515 -48.39 -34.49 34.34
C HIS A 515 -49.09 -33.29 33.67
N SER A 516 -48.80 -33.15 32.36
CA SER A 516 -49.65 -32.77 31.20
C SER A 516 -50.44 -31.43 31.13
N PRO A 517 -50.82 -30.94 29.92
CA PRO A 517 -51.11 -29.52 29.66
C PRO A 517 -52.61 -29.16 29.51
N ARG A 518 -53.03 -27.90 29.85
CA ARG A 518 -54.07 -27.11 29.12
C ARG A 518 -54.38 -25.68 29.66
N ALA A 519 -54.54 -24.75 28.71
CA ALA A 519 -55.49 -23.61 28.54
C ALA A 519 -55.56 -22.37 29.48
N VAL A 520 -55.80 -21.21 28.84
CA VAL A 520 -55.75 -19.77 29.26
C VAL A 520 -57.10 -19.19 29.73
N LYS A 521 -57.13 -18.20 30.67
CA LYS A 521 -58.06 -17.01 30.71
C LYS A 521 -57.49 -15.80 31.55
N PRO A 522 -57.92 -14.52 31.35
CA PRO A 522 -57.20 -13.28 31.79
C PRO A 522 -57.91 -12.37 32.85
N ARG A 523 -57.21 -11.41 33.50
CA ARG A 523 -57.77 -10.28 34.35
C ARG A 523 -56.87 -9.00 34.45
N ARG A 524 -57.49 -7.87 34.91
CA ARG A 524 -57.26 -6.38 34.87
C ARG A 524 -55.97 -5.73 35.52
N PRO A 525 -55.68 -4.42 35.28
CA PRO A 525 -54.44 -3.70 35.71
C PRO A 525 -54.53 -2.86 37.03
N PRO A 526 -53.38 -2.37 37.60
CA PRO A 526 -53.26 -1.70 38.91
C PRO A 526 -52.92 -0.16 38.86
N PRO A 527 -52.76 0.58 40.00
CA PRO A 527 -52.91 2.05 40.13
C PRO A 527 -51.59 2.88 40.07
N PRO A 528 -51.60 4.24 40.12
CA PRO A 528 -50.44 5.10 39.80
C PRO A 528 -49.56 5.51 41.00
N MET A 529 -48.28 5.83 40.70
CA MET A 529 -47.14 6.10 41.62
C MET A 529 -47.02 7.58 42.04
N ASP A 530 -46.35 7.87 43.15
CA ASP A 530 -46.29 9.15 43.86
C ASP A 530 -45.13 10.11 43.46
N GLN A 531 -45.36 11.42 43.65
CA GLN A 531 -44.54 12.52 43.11
C GLN A 531 -43.11 12.62 43.70
N ALA A 532 -42.90 12.23 44.95
CA ALA A 532 -41.60 12.28 45.60
C ALA A 532 -40.59 11.33 44.94
N THR A 533 -41.07 10.16 44.50
CA THR A 533 -40.27 9.13 43.82
C THR A 533 -39.81 9.60 42.44
N LEU A 534 -40.61 10.43 41.76
CA LEU A 534 -40.28 11.01 40.46
C LEU A 534 -39.18 12.08 40.55
N GLU A 535 -39.18 12.89 41.61
CA GLU A 535 -38.17 13.92 41.84
C GLU A 535 -36.81 13.35 42.26
N GLU A 536 -36.80 12.22 42.96
CA GLU A 536 -35.57 11.51 43.33
C GLU A 536 -34.96 10.77 42.13
N ALA A 537 -35.80 10.21 41.25
CA ALA A 537 -35.38 9.66 39.96
C ALA A 537 -34.77 10.74 39.05
N ASN A 538 -35.37 11.94 38.98
CA ASN A 538 -34.84 13.05 38.18
C ASN A 538 -33.49 13.59 38.71
N ARG A 539 -33.32 13.68 40.04
CA ARG A 539 -32.02 14.03 40.65
C ARG A 539 -30.94 12.98 40.38
N THR A 540 -31.32 11.70 40.38
CA THR A 540 -30.40 10.59 40.08
C THR A 540 -30.01 10.58 38.60
N PHE A 541 -30.97 10.85 37.70
CA PHE A 541 -30.72 11.00 36.27
C PHE A 541 -29.80 12.18 35.95
N GLN A 542 -30.00 13.35 36.56
CA GLN A 542 -29.10 14.50 36.40
C GLN A 542 -27.69 14.23 36.91
N LYS A 543 -27.54 13.53 38.05
CA LYS A 543 -26.23 13.07 38.54
C LYS A 543 -25.59 12.07 37.58
N MET A 544 -26.36 11.17 36.98
CA MET A 544 -25.87 10.26 35.92
C MET A 544 -25.40 11.03 34.68
N VAL A 545 -26.16 12.01 34.20
CA VAL A 545 -25.77 12.86 33.05
C VAL A 545 -24.50 13.65 33.33
N LEU A 546 -24.35 14.19 34.56
CA LEU A 546 -23.12 14.87 34.98
C LEU A 546 -21.93 13.91 35.08
N ARG A 547 -22.16 12.67 35.53
CA ARG A 547 -21.13 11.61 35.59
C ARG A 547 -20.73 11.13 34.20
N GLU A 548 -21.65 11.08 33.25
CA GLU A 548 -21.39 10.72 31.84
C GLU A 548 -20.67 11.86 31.10
N LYS A 549 -21.03 13.13 31.37
CA LYS A 549 -20.27 14.30 30.88
C LYS A 549 -18.87 14.40 31.51
N ALA A 550 -18.68 13.87 32.73
CA ALA A 550 -17.36 13.77 33.35
C ALA A 550 -16.52 12.64 32.76
N LYS A 551 -17.12 11.51 32.35
CA LYS A 551 -16.42 10.42 31.63
C LYS A 551 -15.92 10.85 30.23
N ASP A 552 -16.59 11.79 29.58
CA ASP A 552 -16.18 12.32 28.26
C ASP A 552 -14.93 13.20 28.31
N LYS A 553 -14.45 13.57 29.51
CA LYS A 553 -13.17 14.30 29.69
C LYS A 553 -11.93 13.39 29.64
N ASP A 554 -12.09 12.08 29.86
CA ASP A 554 -10.99 11.11 29.94
C ASP A 554 -10.96 10.12 28.76
N ARG A 555 -11.82 10.28 27.74
CA ARG A 555 -11.74 9.43 26.56
C ARG A 555 -10.51 9.80 25.71
N PRO A 556 -9.74 8.81 25.19
CA PRO A 556 -8.61 9.08 24.32
C PRO A 556 -9.04 9.89 23.08
N LEU A 557 -8.20 10.86 22.71
CA LEU A 557 -8.41 11.73 21.55
C LEU A 557 -8.51 10.89 20.27
N SER A 558 -9.52 11.14 19.44
CA SER A 558 -9.79 10.39 18.21
C SER A 558 -9.95 11.31 17.00
N ILE A 559 -10.03 10.71 15.81
CA ILE A 559 -10.26 11.46 14.56
C ILE A 559 -11.61 12.18 14.56
N GLU A 560 -12.59 11.67 15.31
CA GLU A 560 -13.94 12.23 15.39
C GLU A 560 -13.97 13.58 16.11
N ASP A 561 -12.92 13.90 16.89
CA ASP A 561 -12.75 15.17 17.59
C ASP A 561 -12.36 16.35 16.67
N PHE A 562 -12.16 16.08 15.38
CA PHE A 562 -11.76 17.06 14.38
C PHE A 562 -12.70 17.09 13.18
N ASP A 563 -12.94 18.28 12.64
CA ASP A 563 -13.50 18.49 11.31
C ASP A 563 -12.39 18.46 10.28
N LEU A 564 -12.50 17.57 9.31
CA LEU A 564 -11.55 17.45 8.20
C LEU A 564 -11.92 18.44 7.10
N MET A 565 -11.10 19.47 6.87
CA MET A 565 -11.48 20.60 6.02
C MET A 565 -10.91 20.52 4.61
N LYS A 566 -9.58 20.48 4.45
CA LYS A 566 -8.90 20.51 3.15
C LYS A 566 -7.59 19.72 3.17
N VAL A 567 -7.11 19.31 2.01
CA VAL A 567 -5.77 18.71 1.87
C VAL A 567 -4.77 19.83 1.64
N VAL A 568 -3.72 19.87 2.47
CA VAL A 568 -2.68 20.91 2.37
C VAL A 568 -1.32 20.34 1.95
N GLY A 569 -1.18 19.03 1.93
CA GLY A 569 0.01 18.36 1.40
C GLY A 569 -0.13 16.84 1.29
N ARG A 570 0.78 16.22 0.54
CA ARG A 570 0.90 14.76 0.41
C ARG A 570 2.37 14.38 0.29
N GLY A 571 2.81 13.46 1.15
CA GLY A 571 4.18 12.94 1.17
C GLY A 571 4.23 11.46 0.81
N ALA A 572 5.45 10.89 0.82
CA ALA A 572 5.69 9.48 0.53
C ALA A 572 4.91 8.52 1.45
N PHE A 573 4.72 8.91 2.72
CA PHE A 573 4.15 8.05 3.76
C PHE A 573 2.75 8.43 4.23
N GLY A 574 2.20 9.55 3.73
CA GLY A 574 0.95 10.09 4.28
C GLY A 574 0.40 11.34 3.61
N LYS A 575 -0.69 11.84 4.18
CA LYS A 575 -1.45 13.01 3.73
C LYS A 575 -1.48 14.04 4.86
N VAL A 576 -1.35 15.32 4.54
CA VAL A 576 -1.50 16.42 5.50
C VAL A 576 -2.82 17.13 5.22
N MET A 577 -3.64 17.26 6.24
CA MET A 577 -4.97 17.85 6.14
C MET A 577 -5.10 19.04 7.08
N LEU A 578 -5.75 20.09 6.59
CA LEU A 578 -6.26 21.17 7.43
C LEU A 578 -7.45 20.64 8.23
N VAL A 579 -7.41 20.82 9.54
CA VAL A 579 -8.45 20.33 10.45
C VAL A 579 -8.86 21.41 11.44
N ARG A 580 -10.12 21.35 11.90
CA ARG A 580 -10.63 22.20 12.98
C ARG A 580 -10.99 21.34 14.17
N LYS A 581 -10.56 21.71 15.37
CA LYS A 581 -10.91 20.95 16.58
C LYS A 581 -12.36 21.27 16.99
N LYS A 582 -13.20 20.24 17.19
CA LYS A 582 -14.64 20.43 17.47
C LYS A 582 -14.91 20.88 18.90
N ASN A 583 -14.36 20.14 19.87
CA ASN A 583 -14.75 20.23 21.28
C ASN A 583 -13.54 20.32 22.22
N GLY A 584 -13.75 20.69 23.48
CA GLY A 584 -12.73 20.74 24.53
C GLY A 584 -11.82 21.98 24.47
N LYS A 585 -10.64 21.91 25.11
CA LYS A 585 -9.65 23.01 25.06
C LYS A 585 -9.23 23.27 23.60
N ASN A 586 -9.15 24.54 23.20
CA ASN A 586 -8.87 24.98 21.82
C ASN A 586 -9.92 24.56 20.77
N ALA A 587 -11.19 24.40 21.16
CA ALA A 587 -12.28 24.22 20.21
C ALA A 587 -12.35 25.40 19.21
N GLY A 588 -12.60 25.09 17.94
CA GLY A 588 -12.58 26.05 16.83
C GLY A 588 -11.20 26.36 16.25
N ALA A 589 -10.11 25.96 16.91
CA ALA A 589 -8.76 26.20 16.41
C ALA A 589 -8.42 25.34 15.18
N ILE A 590 -7.61 25.91 14.29
CA ILE A 590 -7.18 25.32 13.02
C ILE A 590 -5.78 24.71 13.16
N TYR A 591 -5.60 23.51 12.64
CA TYR A 591 -4.36 22.74 12.71
C TYR A 591 -4.04 22.04 11.39
N ALA A 592 -2.79 21.61 11.24
CA ALA A 592 -2.35 20.68 10.21
C ALA A 592 -2.22 19.27 10.81
N MET A 593 -3.01 18.32 10.31
CA MET A 593 -2.98 16.92 10.71
C MET A 593 -2.24 16.07 9.67
N LYS A 594 -1.06 15.56 10.02
CA LYS A 594 -0.31 14.57 9.24
C LYS A 594 -0.83 13.17 9.58
N ILE A 595 -1.37 12.48 8.57
CA ILE A 595 -1.99 11.16 8.69
C ILE A 595 -1.07 10.13 8.02
N LEU A 596 -0.57 9.17 8.79
CA LEU A 596 0.37 8.13 8.35
C LEU A 596 -0.25 6.74 8.49
N LYS A 597 -0.09 5.87 7.49
CA LYS A 597 -0.62 4.50 7.53
C LYS A 597 0.40 3.55 8.15
N LYS A 598 0.05 2.86 9.25
CA LYS A 598 0.94 1.92 9.96
C LYS A 598 1.47 0.82 9.05
N ALA A 599 0.61 0.22 8.21
CA ALA A 599 1.02 -0.81 7.26
C ALA A 599 2.11 -0.33 6.30
N HIS A 600 2.02 0.92 5.83
CA HIS A 600 3.00 1.49 4.91
C HIS A 600 4.31 1.88 5.62
N ILE A 601 4.24 2.30 6.89
CA ILE A 601 5.44 2.53 7.72
C ILE A 601 6.18 1.21 7.95
N ILE A 602 5.46 0.14 8.31
CA ILE A 602 6.02 -1.19 8.58
C ILE A 602 6.62 -1.79 7.30
N GLN A 603 5.91 -1.73 6.18
CA GLN A 603 6.39 -2.25 4.88
C GLN A 603 7.70 -1.61 4.40
N ASN A 604 7.96 -0.37 4.81
CA ASN A 604 9.15 0.39 4.42
C ASN A 604 10.22 0.47 5.53
N ASP A 605 10.10 -0.34 6.59
CA ASP A 605 11.01 -0.34 7.75
C ASP A 605 11.21 1.06 8.40
N GLN A 606 10.16 1.89 8.40
CA GLN A 606 10.21 3.28 8.91
C GLN A 606 9.64 3.44 10.33
N VAL A 607 9.43 2.34 11.06
CA VAL A 607 8.81 2.35 12.41
C VAL A 607 9.61 3.23 13.37
N GLU A 608 10.93 3.00 13.46
CA GLU A 608 11.80 3.75 14.37
C GLU A 608 11.95 5.22 13.95
N ASN A 609 11.99 5.51 12.64
CA ASN A 609 12.01 6.89 12.14
C ASN A 609 10.72 7.65 12.50
N THR A 610 9.57 6.98 12.43
CA THR A 610 8.27 7.59 12.78
C THR A 610 8.14 7.84 14.29
N LYS A 611 8.69 6.95 15.12
CA LYS A 611 8.76 7.16 16.57
C LYS A 611 9.71 8.30 16.92
N ALA A 612 10.88 8.34 16.29
CA ALA A 612 11.85 9.42 16.46
C ALA A 612 11.24 10.76 16.05
N GLU A 613 10.54 10.84 14.91
CA GLU A 613 9.84 12.07 14.48
C GLU A 613 8.86 12.57 15.55
N GLN A 614 8.05 11.67 16.12
CA GLN A 614 7.10 12.03 17.18
C GLN A 614 7.80 12.44 18.47
N HIS A 615 8.88 11.77 18.86
CA HIS A 615 9.64 12.08 20.06
C HIS A 615 10.34 13.44 19.96
N ILE A 616 11.05 13.67 18.87
CA ILE A 616 11.70 14.93 18.51
C ILE A 616 10.69 16.09 18.58
N LEU A 617 9.53 15.94 17.95
CA LEU A 617 8.48 16.96 17.93
C LEU A 617 7.83 17.22 19.30
N LYS A 618 7.87 16.27 20.24
CA LYS A 618 7.41 16.47 21.62
C LYS A 618 8.39 17.31 22.45
N GLU A 619 9.70 17.15 22.20
CA GLU A 619 10.74 17.80 23.01
C GLU A 619 11.13 19.19 22.52
N ILE A 620 10.93 19.48 21.23
CA ILE A 620 11.31 20.76 20.65
C ILE A 620 10.28 21.83 20.95
N SER A 621 10.76 22.98 21.43
CA SER A 621 9.97 24.18 21.63
C SER A 621 10.77 25.40 21.21
N HIS A 622 10.54 25.88 19.99
CA HIS A 622 11.27 27.00 19.40
C HIS A 622 10.35 27.84 18.49
N PRO A 623 10.45 29.19 18.49
CA PRO A 623 9.53 30.08 17.74
C PRO A 623 9.53 29.86 16.22
N TYR A 624 10.61 29.30 15.69
CA TYR A 624 10.83 29.04 14.26
C TYR A 624 10.82 27.55 13.91
N VAL A 625 10.25 26.70 14.77
CA VAL A 625 10.02 25.27 14.51
C VAL A 625 8.54 24.97 14.71
N VAL A 626 7.96 24.12 13.84
CA VAL A 626 6.58 23.67 13.98
C VAL A 626 6.33 23.02 15.33
N ARG A 627 5.21 23.35 15.96
CA ARG A 627 4.82 22.78 17.25
C ARG A 627 3.82 21.65 17.08
N LEU A 628 4.10 20.52 17.73
CA LEU A 628 3.16 19.41 17.87
C LEU A 628 2.18 19.71 19.02
N ARG A 629 0.88 19.64 18.73
CA ARG A 629 -0.20 19.91 19.69
C ARG A 629 -0.82 18.62 20.21
N TYR A 630 -1.04 17.67 19.30
CA TYR A 630 -1.64 16.38 19.63
C TYR A 630 -0.98 15.28 18.79
N ALA A 631 -0.85 14.09 19.37
CA ALA A 631 -0.59 12.86 18.64
C ALA A 631 -1.54 11.78 19.12
N PHE A 632 -2.14 11.04 18.20
CA PHE A 632 -3.00 9.92 18.55
C PHE A 632 -2.97 8.88 17.44
N GLN A 633 -3.59 7.73 17.69
CA GLN A 633 -3.57 6.61 16.77
C GLN A 633 -4.88 5.85 16.80
N ASN A 634 -5.17 5.16 15.71
CA ASN A 634 -6.16 4.10 15.68
C ASN A 634 -5.44 2.78 15.28
N PRO A 635 -6.13 1.65 15.11
CA PRO A 635 -5.48 0.37 14.76
C PRO A 635 -4.61 0.41 13.49
N GLU A 636 -4.84 1.36 12.59
CA GLU A 636 -4.26 1.37 11.23
C GLU A 636 -3.45 2.61 10.89
N LYS A 637 -3.65 3.72 11.61
CA LYS A 637 -3.07 5.03 11.30
C LYS A 637 -2.51 5.71 12.54
N LEU A 638 -1.56 6.59 12.28
CA LEU A 638 -0.96 7.52 13.21
C LEU A 638 -1.31 8.94 12.77
N TYR A 639 -1.62 9.81 13.74
CA TYR A 639 -2.04 11.18 13.52
C TYR A 639 -1.14 12.12 14.31
N LEU A 640 -0.45 13.04 13.64
CA LEU A 640 0.31 14.12 14.24
C LEU A 640 -0.39 15.44 13.91
N VAL A 641 -0.88 16.14 14.93
CA VAL A 641 -1.60 17.41 14.80
C VAL A 641 -0.68 18.54 15.23
N MET A 642 -0.39 19.44 14.30
CA MET A 642 0.60 20.50 14.42
C MET A 642 -0.03 21.86 14.12
N ASP A 643 0.66 22.94 14.48
CA ASP A 643 0.24 24.30 14.09
C ASP A 643 0.18 24.43 12.56
N TYR A 644 -0.88 25.10 12.08
CA TYR A 644 -1.05 25.41 10.66
C TYR A 644 -0.38 26.74 10.30
N TYR A 645 0.31 26.76 9.18
CA TYR A 645 1.05 27.92 8.67
C TYR A 645 0.42 28.40 7.34
N PRO A 646 -0.51 29.38 7.39
CA PRO A 646 -1.31 29.81 6.23
C PRO A 646 -0.50 30.52 5.14
N GLY A 647 0.72 30.97 5.45
CA GLY A 647 1.63 31.56 4.48
C GLY A 647 2.19 30.54 3.48
N GLY A 648 1.96 29.23 3.65
CA GLY A 648 2.42 28.21 2.71
C GLY A 648 3.94 27.98 2.75
N SER A 649 4.48 27.27 1.75
CA SER A 649 5.91 26.92 1.72
C SER A 649 6.77 28.02 1.11
N MET A 650 8.01 28.13 1.59
CA MET A 650 9.00 29.05 1.04
C MET A 650 9.31 28.76 -0.43
N TYR A 651 9.26 27.48 -0.83
CA TYR A 651 9.37 27.07 -2.23
C TYR A 651 8.36 27.79 -3.14
N TYR A 652 7.09 27.84 -2.73
CA TYR A 652 6.04 28.53 -3.48
C TYR A 652 6.38 30.02 -3.70
N HIS A 653 6.82 30.70 -2.63
CA HIS A 653 7.20 32.11 -2.68
C HIS A 653 8.45 32.39 -3.51
N LEU A 654 9.45 31.51 -3.44
CA LEU A 654 10.66 31.65 -4.24
C LEU A 654 10.35 31.45 -5.73
N LYS A 655 9.49 30.48 -6.09
CA LYS A 655 9.06 30.29 -7.49
C LYS A 655 8.32 31.51 -8.03
N LYS A 656 7.46 32.15 -7.22
CA LYS A 656 6.75 33.38 -7.59
C LYS A 656 7.70 34.57 -7.73
N SER A 657 8.67 34.72 -6.81
CA SER A 657 9.61 35.85 -6.76
C SER A 657 10.83 35.68 -7.67
N LYS A 658 11.07 34.47 -8.19
CA LYS A 658 12.28 33.99 -8.88
C LYS A 658 13.54 33.95 -8.01
N LYS A 659 13.77 34.99 -7.19
CA LYS A 659 14.81 35.08 -6.16
C LYS A 659 14.34 36.02 -5.04
N PHE A 660 14.97 35.95 -3.88
CA PHE A 660 14.76 36.88 -2.78
C PHE A 660 15.82 37.97 -2.74
N THR A 661 15.48 39.09 -2.12
CA THR A 661 16.45 40.15 -1.80
C THR A 661 17.40 39.65 -0.71
N GLU A 662 18.59 40.24 -0.64
CA GLU A 662 19.56 39.86 0.38
C GLU A 662 19.04 40.10 1.80
N GLU A 663 18.30 41.19 2.02
CA GLU A 663 17.65 41.50 3.29
C GLU A 663 16.64 40.44 3.71
N ARG A 664 15.76 40.03 2.78
CA ARG A 664 14.77 38.98 3.03
C ARG A 664 15.45 37.64 3.33
N THR A 665 16.47 37.28 2.53
CA THR A 665 17.28 36.08 2.76
C THR A 665 17.96 36.14 4.12
N ARG A 666 18.55 37.27 4.51
CA ARG A 666 19.25 37.43 5.79
C ARG A 666 18.34 37.14 6.97
N LEU A 667 17.13 37.70 6.99
CA LEU A 667 16.18 37.46 8.06
C LEU A 667 15.78 35.98 8.13
N TYR A 668 15.40 35.37 7.01
CA TYR A 668 15.00 33.95 6.98
C TYR A 668 16.15 33.02 7.38
N MET A 669 17.35 33.29 6.90
CA MET A 669 18.54 32.51 7.27
C MET A 669 18.88 32.69 8.76
N ALA A 670 18.68 33.86 9.35
CA ALA A 670 18.86 34.08 10.80
C ALA A 670 17.83 33.30 11.62
N GLN A 671 16.54 33.35 11.26
CA GLN A 671 15.48 32.56 11.91
C GLN A 671 15.78 31.06 11.83
N LEU A 672 16.21 30.60 10.66
CA LEU A 672 16.55 29.20 10.43
C LEU A 672 17.80 28.77 11.21
N LEU A 673 18.80 29.64 11.33
CA LEU A 673 20.01 29.37 12.10
C LEU A 673 19.70 29.10 13.56
N THR A 674 18.87 29.96 14.20
CA THR A 674 18.44 29.75 15.59
C THR A 674 17.69 28.44 15.77
N ALA A 675 16.82 28.08 14.82
CA ALA A 675 16.11 26.80 14.82
C ALA A 675 17.07 25.60 14.76
N ILE A 676 18.00 25.58 13.80
CA ILE A 676 18.97 24.48 13.65
C ILE A 676 19.89 24.39 14.88
N MET A 677 20.33 25.52 15.41
CA MET A 677 21.13 25.55 16.64
C MET A 677 20.39 24.96 17.84
N HIS A 678 19.10 25.24 17.97
CA HIS A 678 18.27 24.62 19.01
C HIS A 678 18.23 23.10 18.85
N LEU A 679 18.02 22.57 17.63
CA LEU A 679 18.08 21.14 17.35
C LEU A 679 19.45 20.54 17.70
N HIS A 680 20.52 21.20 17.27
CA HIS A 680 21.88 20.73 17.50
C HIS A 680 22.26 20.72 18.99
N SER A 681 21.70 21.64 19.78
CA SER A 681 21.85 21.68 21.25
C SER A 681 21.15 20.52 21.97
N LYS A 682 20.15 19.92 21.31
CA LYS A 682 19.44 18.70 21.72
C LYS A 682 20.02 17.44 21.07
N ASP A 683 21.18 17.57 20.43
CA ASP A 683 21.88 16.49 19.74
C ASP A 683 21.11 15.84 18.58
N ILE A 684 20.27 16.65 17.91
CA ILE A 684 19.46 16.27 16.76
C ILE A 684 20.09 16.86 15.48
N ALA A 685 20.36 16.02 14.48
CA ALA A 685 20.61 16.50 13.11
C ALA A 685 19.31 16.48 12.30
N TYR A 686 19.06 17.53 11.53
CA TYR A 686 17.80 17.70 10.79
C TYR A 686 17.78 16.90 9.47
N ARG A 687 18.86 16.99 8.68
CA ARG A 687 19.18 16.20 7.47
C ARG A 687 18.28 16.34 6.24
N ASP A 688 17.20 17.12 6.27
CA ASP A 688 16.31 17.33 5.12
C ASP A 688 16.01 18.82 4.87
N LEU A 689 17.05 19.66 4.95
CA LEU A 689 16.89 21.09 4.74
C LEU A 689 16.68 21.44 3.27
N LYS A 690 15.48 21.93 2.96
CA LYS A 690 15.02 22.36 1.64
C LYS A 690 13.87 23.36 1.75
N LEU A 691 13.59 24.10 0.68
CA LEU A 691 12.57 25.16 0.66
C LEU A 691 11.14 24.65 0.93
N GLU A 692 10.86 23.39 0.60
CA GLU A 692 9.56 22.75 0.80
C GLU A 692 9.25 22.51 2.29
N ASN A 693 10.28 22.33 3.11
CA ASN A 693 10.15 22.06 4.54
C ASN A 693 10.22 23.33 5.40
N ILE A 694 10.18 24.51 4.78
CA ILE A 694 10.13 25.80 5.47
C ILE A 694 8.79 26.44 5.15
N LEU A 695 7.92 26.52 6.16
CA LEU A 695 6.60 27.14 6.05
C LEU A 695 6.63 28.58 6.56
N MET A 696 5.58 29.35 6.28
CA MET A 696 5.47 30.74 6.69
C MET A 696 4.17 31.00 7.47
N ASP A 697 4.26 31.71 8.59
CA ASP A 697 3.09 32.15 9.34
C ASP A 697 2.42 33.37 8.69
N ALA A 698 1.34 33.85 9.31
CA ALA A 698 0.56 34.96 8.75
C ALA A 698 1.30 36.30 8.78
N GLN A 699 2.36 36.42 9.58
CA GLN A 699 3.17 37.62 9.71
C GLN A 699 4.43 37.56 8.83
N GLY A 700 4.67 36.43 8.15
CA GLY A 700 5.82 36.26 7.28
C GLY A 700 7.04 35.62 7.93
N HIS A 701 6.96 35.19 9.20
CA HIS A 701 8.04 34.46 9.86
C HIS A 701 8.02 32.99 9.43
N ILE A 702 9.20 32.35 9.45
CA ILE A 702 9.32 30.97 9.03
C ILE A 702 9.00 29.97 10.15
N ALA A 703 8.70 28.74 9.77
CA ALA A 703 8.78 27.59 10.64
C ALA A 703 9.35 26.38 9.91
N LEU A 704 10.35 25.75 10.52
CA LEU A 704 10.89 24.48 10.05
C LEU A 704 9.91 23.34 10.37
N THR A 705 9.62 22.49 9.39
CA THR A 705 8.68 21.36 9.52
C THR A 705 9.29 20.04 9.00
N ASP A 706 8.53 18.95 9.06
CA ASP A 706 8.86 17.60 8.56
C ASP A 706 10.17 17.01 9.12
N PHE A 707 10.06 16.34 10.27
CA PHE A 707 11.20 15.77 11.02
C PHE A 707 11.41 14.27 10.74
N GLY A 708 10.76 13.71 9.70
CA GLY A 708 10.79 12.29 9.36
C GLY A 708 12.17 11.72 9.00
N LEU A 709 13.15 12.59 8.72
CA LEU A 709 14.55 12.22 8.47
C LEU A 709 15.51 12.70 9.58
N SER A 710 15.02 13.32 10.65
CA SER A 710 15.86 13.78 11.76
C SER A 710 16.37 12.61 12.62
N LYS A 711 17.48 12.81 13.35
CA LYS A 711 18.09 11.74 14.16
C LYS A 711 18.79 12.26 15.42
N GLU A 712 18.45 11.67 16.57
CA GLU A 712 19.00 11.93 17.90
C GLU A 712 20.31 11.16 18.19
N GLY A 713 21.02 11.56 19.25
CA GLY A 713 22.15 10.80 19.83
C GLY A 713 23.48 10.94 19.09
N GLN A 714 23.79 12.15 18.60
CA GLN A 714 24.96 12.42 17.78
C GLN A 714 26.09 13.14 18.54
N SER A 715 26.72 12.44 19.48
CA SER A 715 28.02 12.86 20.03
C SER A 715 29.15 12.60 19.02
N ILE A 716 30.31 13.23 19.25
CA ILE A 716 31.51 13.21 18.39
C ILE A 716 32.05 11.78 18.14
N GLU A 717 31.61 10.77 18.90
CA GLU A 717 32.00 9.36 18.75
C GLU A 717 30.95 8.48 18.00
N GLY A 718 29.75 9.01 17.72
CA GLY A 718 28.62 8.29 17.13
C GLY A 718 28.46 8.51 15.63
N ALA A 719 29.44 8.09 14.82
CA ALA A 719 29.40 8.34 13.39
C ALA A 719 28.26 7.55 12.69
N ILE A 720 27.39 8.23 11.93
CA ILE A 720 26.27 7.58 11.23
C ILE A 720 26.83 6.66 10.14
N ARG A 721 26.57 5.34 10.21
CA ARG A 721 26.96 4.39 9.16
C ARG A 721 26.28 4.75 7.83
N ALA A 722 27.07 4.94 6.79
CA ALA A 722 26.59 5.29 5.45
C ALA A 722 25.66 4.25 4.80
N SER A 723 25.66 3.01 5.29
CA SER A 723 24.74 1.95 4.85
C SER A 723 23.26 2.27 5.09
N GLN A 724 22.93 3.20 6.00
CA GLN A 724 21.56 3.66 6.24
C GLN A 724 21.06 4.70 5.20
N ALA A 725 21.95 5.25 4.36
CA ALA A 725 21.57 6.16 3.27
C ALA A 725 20.99 5.41 2.04
N HIS A 726 21.15 4.08 1.97
CA HIS A 726 20.67 3.28 0.85
C HIS A 726 19.18 2.90 0.91
N GLY A 727 18.53 3.04 2.08
CA GLY A 727 17.16 2.57 2.32
C GLY A 727 16.04 3.63 2.22
N GLY A 728 16.37 4.92 2.32
CA GLY A 728 15.38 6.01 2.48
C GLY A 728 14.98 6.75 1.21
N MET A 729 15.62 6.50 0.07
CA MET A 729 15.32 7.20 -1.19
C MET A 729 14.87 6.23 -2.28
N LYS A 730 13.78 5.51 -2.02
CA LYS A 730 13.07 4.80 -3.09
C LYS A 730 12.19 5.83 -3.82
N THR A 731 12.59 6.11 -5.06
CA THR A 731 12.02 7.12 -5.98
C THR A 731 12.45 8.56 -5.67
N ILE A 732 13.67 8.93 -6.03
CA ILE A 732 14.14 10.34 -6.00
C ILE A 732 13.41 11.13 -7.09
N CYS A 733 12.23 11.62 -6.73
CA CYS A 733 11.55 12.75 -7.33
C CYS A 733 11.62 13.90 -6.29
N GLY A 734 12.75 14.64 -6.29
CA GLY A 734 13.14 15.79 -5.42
C GLY A 734 13.98 15.44 -4.16
N THR A 735 15.09 16.09 -3.75
CA THR A 735 15.99 17.10 -4.37
C THR A 735 17.43 16.80 -3.93
N ALA A 736 18.15 15.93 -4.65
CA ALA A 736 19.51 15.50 -4.28
C ALA A 736 20.58 16.62 -4.39
N GLU A 737 20.15 17.84 -4.67
CA GLU A 737 20.95 19.06 -4.83
C GLU A 737 21.43 19.65 -3.49
N TYR A 738 20.77 19.33 -2.37
CA TYR A 738 21.15 19.81 -1.03
C TYR A 738 22.09 18.87 -0.27
N MET A 739 22.45 17.72 -0.85
CA MET A 739 23.27 16.71 -0.19
C MET A 739 24.72 17.16 -0.02
N ALA A 740 25.25 16.96 1.19
CA ALA A 740 26.67 17.22 1.46
C ALA A 740 27.58 16.17 0.79
N PRO A 741 28.82 16.54 0.39
CA PRO A 741 29.74 15.64 -0.29
C PRO A 741 30.06 14.35 0.51
N GLU A 742 30.16 14.43 1.84
CA GLU A 742 30.43 13.29 2.72
C GLU A 742 29.31 12.24 2.69
N LEU A 743 28.05 12.64 2.47
CA LEU A 743 26.92 11.72 2.27
C LEU A 743 27.08 10.94 0.95
N LEU A 744 27.50 11.63 -0.11
CA LEU A 744 27.76 11.03 -1.43
C LEU A 744 28.99 10.12 -1.42
N ARG A 745 29.98 10.41 -0.57
CA ARG A 745 31.17 9.56 -0.35
C ARG A 745 30.91 8.34 0.52
N HIS A 746 29.70 8.18 1.04
CA HIS A 746 29.38 7.16 2.03
C HIS A 746 30.32 7.22 3.26
N GLN A 747 30.73 8.43 3.63
CA GLN A 747 31.52 8.65 4.83
C GLN A 747 30.57 8.76 6.03
N PRO A 748 31.02 8.36 7.23
CA PRO A 748 30.30 8.71 8.43
C PRO A 748 30.18 10.21 8.59
N TYR A 749 29.00 10.67 9.01
CA TYR A 749 28.69 12.09 9.12
C TYR A 749 27.87 12.36 10.39
N GLY A 750 27.78 13.64 10.77
CA GLY A 750 27.00 14.13 11.91
C GLY A 750 26.28 15.44 11.60
N LYS A 751 25.92 16.22 12.63
CA LYS A 751 25.16 17.50 12.55
C LYS A 751 25.70 18.53 11.53
N VAL A 752 27.01 18.48 11.22
CA VAL A 752 27.70 19.38 10.27
C VAL A 752 27.16 19.32 8.83
N VAL A 753 26.43 18.25 8.46
CA VAL A 753 25.76 18.18 7.14
C VAL A 753 24.67 19.23 6.99
N ASP A 754 24.02 19.64 8.08
CA ASP A 754 22.97 20.65 8.04
C ASP A 754 23.54 22.01 7.61
N TRP A 755 24.79 22.33 7.98
CA TRP A 755 25.46 23.57 7.57
C TRP A 755 25.80 23.62 6.08
N TRP A 756 26.05 22.46 5.45
CA TRP A 756 26.17 22.40 3.99
C TRP A 756 24.83 22.73 3.33
N SER A 757 23.76 22.06 3.73
CA SER A 757 22.43 22.30 3.17
C SER A 757 21.96 23.73 3.44
N TYR A 758 22.33 24.32 4.58
CA TYR A 758 22.10 25.72 4.91
C TYR A 758 22.80 26.66 3.92
N GLY A 759 24.05 26.37 3.52
CA GLY A 759 24.75 27.11 2.46
C GLY A 759 24.10 26.98 1.09
N ILE A 760 23.64 25.77 0.72
CA ILE A 760 22.91 25.54 -0.55
C ILE A 760 21.62 26.35 -0.58
N LEU A 761 20.87 26.33 0.52
CA LEU A 761 19.61 27.05 0.66
C LEU A 761 19.79 28.57 0.56
N MET A 762 20.81 29.13 1.20
CA MET A 762 21.14 30.56 1.11
C MET A 762 21.44 30.96 -0.34
N PHE A 763 22.24 30.16 -1.06
CA PHE A 763 22.55 30.40 -2.47
C PHE A 763 21.28 30.37 -3.32
N GLU A 764 20.41 29.40 -3.10
CA GLU A 764 19.17 29.25 -3.86
C GLU A 764 18.19 30.40 -3.59
N MET A 765 18.05 30.88 -2.35
CA MET A 765 17.23 32.06 -2.08
C MET A 765 17.72 33.28 -2.85
N LEU A 766 19.04 33.48 -2.96
CA LEU A 766 19.62 34.65 -3.63
C LEU A 766 19.64 34.54 -5.16
N THR A 767 19.62 33.34 -5.73
CA THR A 767 19.83 33.11 -7.17
C THR A 767 18.66 32.43 -7.89
N GLY A 768 17.75 31.81 -7.14
CA GLY A 768 16.60 31.04 -7.63
C GLY A 768 16.91 29.60 -8.06
N LYS A 769 18.18 29.16 -7.95
CA LYS A 769 18.64 27.81 -8.33
C LYS A 769 19.73 27.34 -7.36
N THR A 770 19.89 26.03 -7.20
CA THR A 770 21.00 25.49 -6.40
C THR A 770 22.33 25.61 -7.17
N PRO A 771 23.49 25.68 -6.47
CA PRO A 771 24.78 25.99 -7.09
C PRO A 771 25.35 24.87 -7.98
N PHE A 772 24.89 23.63 -7.81
CA PHE A 772 25.44 22.45 -8.50
C PHE A 772 24.42 21.74 -9.40
N VAL A 773 23.27 22.36 -9.67
CA VAL A 773 22.17 21.76 -10.44
C VAL A 773 22.63 21.34 -11.85
N ASP A 774 22.25 20.12 -12.26
CA ASP A 774 22.48 19.60 -13.60
C ASP A 774 21.31 18.69 -14.00
N ARG A 775 20.95 18.66 -15.29
CA ARG A 775 19.90 17.76 -15.81
C ARG A 775 20.28 16.29 -15.64
N ASN A 776 21.58 15.98 -15.72
CA ASN A 776 22.11 14.65 -15.48
C ASN A 776 22.54 14.51 -14.01
N ARG A 777 21.84 13.64 -13.28
CA ARG A 777 22.08 13.39 -11.85
C ARG A 777 23.53 12.97 -11.54
N ARG A 778 24.18 12.20 -12.41
CA ARG A 778 25.60 11.82 -12.20
C ARG A 778 26.51 13.03 -12.32
N ASN A 779 26.22 13.94 -13.24
CA ASN A 779 26.99 15.18 -13.40
C ASN A 779 26.75 16.12 -12.22
N MET A 780 25.51 16.27 -11.76
CA MET A 780 25.19 17.00 -10.54
C MET A 780 25.97 16.47 -9.33
N PHE A 781 26.03 15.14 -9.13
CA PHE A 781 26.85 14.54 -8.08
C PHE A 781 28.34 14.81 -8.27
N LYS A 782 28.86 14.74 -9.50
CA LYS A 782 30.24 15.16 -9.79
C LYS A 782 30.47 16.64 -9.46
N ASN A 783 29.50 17.51 -9.76
CA ASN A 783 29.58 18.94 -9.50
C ASN A 783 29.63 19.23 -7.99
N ILE A 784 28.75 18.60 -7.21
CA ILE A 784 28.78 18.66 -5.74
C ILE A 784 30.17 18.26 -5.22
N MET A 785 30.74 17.21 -5.79
CA MET A 785 31.99 16.62 -5.32
C MET A 785 33.24 17.40 -5.71
N ASN A 786 33.24 18.08 -6.87
CA ASN A 786 34.47 18.56 -7.51
C ASN A 786 34.41 20.00 -8.05
N SER A 787 33.24 20.55 -8.42
CA SER A 787 33.14 21.82 -9.15
C SER A 787 33.11 23.03 -8.23
N ASP A 788 33.73 24.15 -8.60
CA ASP A 788 33.60 25.39 -7.82
C ASP A 788 32.21 26.01 -7.95
N VAL A 789 31.80 26.75 -6.93
CA VAL A 789 30.53 27.50 -6.95
C VAL A 789 30.67 28.71 -7.84
N VAL A 790 29.80 28.82 -8.85
CA VAL A 790 29.75 29.97 -9.75
C VAL A 790 28.79 31.01 -9.18
N TYR A 791 29.33 32.16 -8.77
CA TYR A 791 28.55 33.25 -8.19
C TYR A 791 28.17 34.29 -9.25
N PRO A 792 26.87 34.63 -9.39
CA PRO A 792 26.46 35.77 -10.20
C PRO A 792 27.03 37.10 -9.67
N PRO A 793 27.26 38.10 -10.53
CA PRO A 793 27.90 39.36 -10.15
C PRO A 793 27.07 40.22 -9.18
N TYR A 794 25.76 39.96 -9.08
CA TYR A 794 24.86 40.67 -8.18
C TYR A 794 24.85 40.12 -6.75
N ILE A 795 25.60 39.05 -6.45
CA ILE A 795 25.75 38.54 -5.08
C ILE A 795 26.81 39.37 -4.36
N SER A 796 26.47 39.90 -3.17
CA SER A 796 27.41 40.72 -2.42
C SER A 796 28.66 39.93 -2.00
N PRO A 797 29.81 40.61 -1.84
CA PRO A 797 31.02 39.99 -1.32
C PRO A 797 30.81 39.31 0.04
N VAL A 798 29.97 39.92 0.89
CA VAL A 798 29.63 39.41 2.24
C VAL A 798 28.85 38.09 2.15
N ALA A 799 27.78 38.05 1.35
CA ALA A 799 26.99 36.83 1.14
C ALA A 799 27.83 35.72 0.50
N LYS A 800 28.66 36.06 -0.50
CA LYS A 800 29.59 35.13 -1.15
C LYS A 800 30.58 34.54 -0.15
N ALA A 801 31.16 35.36 0.73
CA ALA A 801 32.11 34.91 1.73
C ALA A 801 31.51 33.89 2.70
N LEU A 802 30.28 34.14 3.20
CA LEU A 802 29.56 33.20 4.05
C LEU A 802 29.26 31.88 3.31
N ILE A 803 28.69 31.94 2.11
CA ILE A 803 28.36 30.74 1.32
C ILE A 803 29.62 29.91 1.04
N SER A 804 30.74 30.54 0.67
CA SER A 804 32.01 29.83 0.43
C SER A 804 32.54 29.13 1.69
N LYS A 805 32.34 29.68 2.88
CA LYS A 805 32.73 29.06 4.16
C LYS A 805 31.81 27.89 4.56
N LEU A 806 30.53 27.95 4.19
CA LEU A 806 29.54 26.89 4.43
C LEU A 806 29.65 25.74 3.41
N LEU A 807 30.01 26.03 2.15
CA LEU A 807 30.16 25.05 1.07
C LEU A 807 31.58 24.49 0.96
N VAL A 808 32.32 24.44 2.07
CA VAL A 808 33.58 23.70 2.17
C VAL A 808 33.28 22.20 2.20
N ARG A 809 33.90 21.47 1.28
CA ARG A 809 33.67 20.02 1.08
C ARG A 809 34.19 19.15 2.20
N ASP A 810 35.28 19.57 2.82
CA ASP A 810 35.83 18.94 4.01
C ASP A 810 34.98 19.37 5.22
N PRO A 811 34.20 18.45 5.82
CA PRO A 811 33.32 18.79 6.93
C PRO A 811 34.08 19.31 8.15
N SER A 812 35.36 18.94 8.34
CA SER A 812 36.16 19.42 9.47
C SER A 812 36.52 20.90 9.37
N ARG A 813 36.61 21.42 8.13
CA ARG A 813 36.97 22.81 7.82
C ARG A 813 35.76 23.69 7.50
N ARG A 814 34.56 23.12 7.49
CA ARG A 814 33.31 23.81 7.18
C ARG A 814 32.92 24.74 8.33
N LEU A 815 32.49 25.96 8.02
CA LEU A 815 31.99 26.86 9.07
C LEU A 815 30.84 26.19 9.84
N GLY A 816 30.92 26.25 11.18
CA GLY A 816 30.01 25.56 12.08
C GLY A 816 30.41 24.13 12.47
N SER A 817 31.56 23.63 12.02
CA SER A 817 32.13 22.34 12.44
C SER A 817 32.90 22.40 13.77
N GLY A 818 33.36 23.59 14.17
CA GLY A 818 34.15 23.81 15.38
C GLY A 818 33.35 23.75 16.67
N THR A 819 34.03 23.96 17.80
CA THR A 819 33.40 23.97 19.14
C THR A 819 32.37 25.08 19.31
N GLY A 820 32.47 26.18 18.54
CA GLY A 820 31.48 27.24 18.51
C GLY A 820 30.20 26.88 17.73
N GLY A 821 30.25 25.87 16.86
CA GLY A 821 29.09 25.38 16.10
C GLY A 821 28.38 26.51 15.36
N GLY A 822 27.05 26.58 15.47
CA GLY A 822 26.27 27.64 14.83
C GLY A 822 26.56 29.06 15.33
N ARG A 823 27.22 29.24 16.50
CA ARG A 823 27.64 30.58 16.95
C ARG A 823 28.70 31.19 16.03
N ASP A 824 29.55 30.36 15.43
CA ASP A 824 30.54 30.81 14.44
C ASP A 824 29.85 31.35 13.18
N ILE A 825 28.68 30.80 12.84
CA ILE A 825 27.83 31.29 11.74
C ILE A 825 27.11 32.58 12.15
N MET A 826 26.59 32.67 13.38
CA MET A 826 25.95 33.89 13.90
C MET A 826 26.90 35.09 13.93
N ALA A 827 28.19 34.86 14.18
CA ALA A 827 29.22 35.90 14.24
C ALA A 827 29.68 36.40 12.85
N ASP A 828 29.19 35.80 11.76
CA ASP A 828 29.55 36.22 10.41
C ASP A 828 29.04 37.63 10.08
N GLU A 829 29.82 38.38 9.31
CA GLU A 829 29.49 39.75 8.88
C GLU A 829 28.13 39.84 8.19
N PHE A 830 27.69 38.80 7.49
CA PHE A 830 26.39 38.74 6.85
C PHE A 830 25.22 38.96 7.83
N PHE A 831 25.36 38.51 9.09
CA PHE A 831 24.34 38.65 10.13
C PHE A 831 24.56 39.82 11.07
N ARG A 832 25.59 40.66 10.87
CA ARG A 832 25.87 41.84 11.70
C ARG A 832 24.64 42.72 12.00
N PRO A 833 23.68 42.94 11.07
CA PRO A 833 22.50 43.76 11.34
C PRO A 833 21.42 43.11 12.22
N ILE A 834 21.54 41.82 12.57
CA ILE A 834 20.49 41.07 13.27
C ILE A 834 20.67 41.20 14.78
N ASP A 835 19.64 41.70 15.46
CA ASP A 835 19.47 41.55 16.90
C ASP A 835 18.87 40.16 17.17
N TRP A 836 19.67 39.24 17.71
CA TRP A 836 19.27 37.85 17.95
C TRP A 836 18.19 37.70 19.03
N ASP A 837 18.17 38.59 20.02
CA ASP A 837 17.20 38.53 21.11
C ASP A 837 15.83 39.04 20.62
N ALA A 838 15.82 40.16 19.88
CA ALA A 838 14.63 40.66 19.19
C ALA A 838 14.12 39.65 18.15
N LEU A 839 15.04 38.96 17.45
CA LEU A 839 14.70 37.87 16.54
C LEU A 839 13.96 36.75 17.28
N LEU A 840 14.48 36.24 18.40
CA LEU A 840 13.84 35.14 19.14
C LEU A 840 12.48 35.53 19.73
N ARG A 841 12.28 36.81 20.08
CA ARG A 841 10.99 37.35 20.51
C ARG A 841 10.02 37.69 19.36
N LYS A 842 10.41 37.44 18.10
CA LYS A 842 9.66 37.81 16.88
C LYS A 842 9.35 39.32 16.79
N GLU A 843 10.23 40.18 17.31
CA GLU A 843 10.08 41.65 17.27
C GLU A 843 10.54 42.24 15.93
N ILE A 844 11.39 41.51 15.19
CA ILE A 844 11.86 41.93 13.86
C ILE A 844 10.80 41.59 12.80
N GLN A 845 10.18 42.63 12.24
CA GLN A 845 9.13 42.49 11.24
C GLN A 845 9.67 41.93 9.90
N PRO A 846 9.06 40.86 9.35
CA PRO A 846 9.42 40.36 8.03
C PRO A 846 9.11 41.34 6.91
N VAL A 847 10.07 41.52 5.98
CA VAL A 847 9.91 42.38 4.79
C VAL A 847 8.77 41.91 3.88
N PHE A 848 8.49 40.60 3.87
CA PHE A 848 7.41 40.02 3.10
C PHE A 848 6.37 39.42 4.06
N VAL A 849 5.15 39.92 3.95
CA VAL A 849 3.97 39.39 4.63
C VAL A 849 3.06 38.73 3.57
N PRO A 850 2.72 37.45 3.71
CA PRO A 850 1.84 36.76 2.77
C PRO A 850 0.41 37.28 2.86
N GLU A 851 -0.26 37.42 1.70
CA GLU A 851 -1.68 37.76 1.64
C GLU A 851 -2.52 36.58 2.14
N ILE A 852 -3.24 36.79 3.25
CA ILE A 852 -4.06 35.79 3.92
C ILE A 852 -5.39 36.44 4.33
N SER A 853 -6.48 35.79 3.95
CA SER A 853 -7.86 36.24 4.21
C SER A 853 -8.44 35.71 5.52
N SER A 854 -8.00 34.54 5.99
CA SER A 854 -8.50 33.88 7.20
C SER A 854 -7.51 32.86 7.76
N ALA A 855 -7.76 32.37 8.98
CA ALA A 855 -6.93 31.35 9.63
C ALA A 855 -6.96 29.98 8.93
N ASP A 856 -7.97 29.72 8.10
CA ASP A 856 -8.13 28.52 7.27
C ASP A 856 -7.88 28.76 5.78
N ASP A 857 -7.24 29.89 5.45
CA ASP A 857 -6.88 30.25 4.08
C ASP A 857 -5.85 29.25 3.51
N VAL A 858 -6.12 28.74 2.32
CA VAL A 858 -5.27 27.79 1.57
C VAL A 858 -4.80 28.35 0.23
N SER A 859 -4.96 29.64 -0.03
CA SER A 859 -4.56 30.30 -1.28
C SER A 859 -3.05 30.16 -1.58
N ASN A 860 -2.23 30.13 -0.52
CA ASN A 860 -0.78 29.92 -0.60
C ASN A 860 -0.38 28.43 -0.64
N VAL A 861 -1.34 27.50 -0.67
CA VAL A 861 -1.12 26.06 -0.89
C VAL A 861 -1.16 25.77 -2.39
N PRO A 862 -0.28 24.90 -2.95
CA PRO A 862 -0.33 24.55 -4.36
C PRO A 862 -1.71 24.05 -4.84
N ALA A 863 -2.19 24.54 -5.99
CA ALA A 863 -3.53 24.27 -6.53
C ALA A 863 -3.89 22.78 -6.63
N GLN A 864 -2.89 21.93 -6.89
CA GLN A 864 -3.04 20.47 -6.93
C GLN A 864 -3.61 19.86 -5.64
N PHE A 865 -3.47 20.53 -4.50
CA PHE A 865 -4.01 20.07 -3.21
C PHE A 865 -5.34 20.75 -2.85
N GLN A 866 -5.58 21.98 -3.34
CA GLN A 866 -6.81 22.73 -3.07
C GLN A 866 -8.07 22.02 -3.59
N ASN A 867 -7.94 21.25 -4.67
CA ASN A 867 -9.06 20.54 -5.33
C ASN A 867 -9.26 19.09 -4.85
N MET A 868 -8.49 18.62 -3.86
CA MET A 868 -8.61 17.24 -3.35
C MET A 868 -9.67 17.14 -2.25
N ALA A 869 -10.49 16.08 -2.28
CA ALA A 869 -11.48 15.83 -1.25
C ALA A 869 -10.84 15.64 0.14
N ALA A 870 -11.42 16.30 1.15
CA ALA A 870 -11.01 16.24 2.55
C ALA A 870 -11.59 15.02 3.27
N LEU A 871 -11.44 13.84 2.66
CA LEU A 871 -11.86 12.58 3.25
C LEU A 871 -10.65 11.85 3.85
N ASP A 872 -10.85 11.27 5.03
CA ASP A 872 -9.96 10.24 5.55
C ASP A 872 -10.19 8.95 4.75
N SER A 873 -9.11 8.27 4.34
CA SER A 873 -9.24 7.09 3.47
C SER A 873 -9.82 5.90 4.24
N PRO A 874 -10.84 5.17 3.73
CA PRO A 874 -11.27 3.91 4.34
C PRO A 874 -10.16 2.86 4.27
N VAL A 875 -10.15 1.94 5.23
CA VAL A 875 -9.10 0.92 5.39
C VAL A 875 -9.77 -0.42 5.76
N SER A 876 -9.08 -1.51 5.43
CA SER A 876 -9.53 -2.89 5.60
C SER A 876 -9.12 -3.48 6.96
N ASP A 877 -10.10 -3.98 7.73
CA ASP A 877 -9.95 -4.58 9.06
C ASP A 877 -8.85 -5.67 9.10
N GLY A 878 -7.65 -5.29 9.54
CA GLY A 878 -6.51 -6.17 9.76
C GLY A 878 -5.84 -5.90 11.10
N LYS A 879 -5.54 -6.94 11.88
CA LYS A 879 -4.75 -6.79 13.12
C LYS A 879 -3.30 -6.45 12.78
N ASN A 880 -2.88 -5.22 13.08
CA ASN A 880 -1.47 -4.81 13.03
C ASN A 880 -0.71 -5.22 14.31
N PRO A 881 0.57 -5.59 14.21
CA PRO A 881 1.43 -5.76 15.38
C PRO A 881 1.60 -4.45 16.19
N ASN A 882 1.70 -4.56 17.52
CA ASN A 882 1.72 -3.43 18.46
C ASN A 882 3.11 -2.76 18.49
N HIS A 883 3.43 -1.95 17.48
CA HIS A 883 4.71 -1.27 17.38
C HIS A 883 4.72 0.18 17.93
N PHE A 884 3.59 0.73 18.35
CA PHE A 884 3.43 2.18 18.62
C PHE A 884 2.77 2.48 19.98
N GLU A 885 3.04 1.69 21.02
CA GLU A 885 2.35 1.77 22.32
C GLU A 885 2.44 3.16 23.00
N ASP A 886 3.49 3.95 22.75
CA ASP A 886 3.71 5.30 23.31
C ASP A 886 3.48 6.47 22.33
N PHE A 887 2.69 6.25 21.28
CA PHE A 887 2.47 7.27 20.24
C PHE A 887 1.54 8.41 20.67
N SER A 888 0.63 8.19 21.61
CA SER A 888 -0.36 9.20 22.00
C SER A 888 0.30 10.35 22.79
N TYR A 889 -0.14 11.58 22.55
CA TYR A 889 0.35 12.81 23.17
C TYR A 889 -0.73 13.89 23.15
N GLN A 890 -0.83 14.64 24.23
CA GLN A 890 -1.65 15.85 24.29
C GLN A 890 -0.84 16.91 25.02
N GLU A 891 -0.62 18.05 24.38
CA GLU A 891 0.07 19.15 25.01
C GLU A 891 -0.75 19.66 26.22
N GLU A 892 -0.15 19.59 27.40
CA GLU A 892 -0.68 20.31 28.56
C GLU A 892 -0.42 21.80 28.35
N SER A 893 -1.50 22.59 28.38
CA SER A 893 -1.43 24.04 28.35
C SER A 893 -0.61 24.54 29.55
N ARG A 894 0.72 24.66 29.42
CA ARG A 894 1.47 25.63 30.20
C ARG A 894 0.98 26.98 29.72
N MET A 895 0.12 27.61 30.52
CA MET A 895 -0.13 29.04 30.43
C MET A 895 1.22 29.72 30.23
N THR A 896 1.33 30.51 29.17
CA THR A 896 2.35 31.54 29.01
C THR A 896 2.34 32.39 30.29
N ARG A 897 3.29 32.10 31.18
CA ARG A 897 3.84 33.07 32.12
C ARG A 897 5.29 33.25 31.73
N MET A 898 5.49 34.12 30.75
CA MET A 898 6.44 35.24 30.72
C MET A 898 6.48 35.78 29.30
#